data_AF-A0A9R1WVP7-F1
#
_entry.id   AF-A0A9R1WVP7-F1
#
_cell.length_a   1.000
_cell.length_b   1.000
_cell.length_c   1.000
_cell.angle_alpha   90.00
_cell.angle_beta   90.00
_cell.angle_gamma   90.00
#
_symmetry.space_group_name_H-M   'P 1'
#
loop_
_entity.id
_entity.type
_entity.pdbx_description
1 polymer ?
#
loop_
_entity_poly.entity_id
_entity_poly.type
_entity_poly.pdbx_seq_one_letter_code
_entity_poly.pdbx_strand_id
1 'polypeptide(L)'
;MGDPWGLGFHLIFICVFLFATKYTCLGVGNVTVVCSQKERLALLRFKGSVIEDRYGMLSSWVGKDCCQWERIHCDSLTGTVDSLNLRGDYYFGEGESYLVSYEVNSSLAELRHLKYLDLSQNDFGGSRFPEFIGSFKQLMYLNLSAAGFQGIIPPHIGNLSNLKVLDLSWNDELMSDDMSWTFGVTSLEHLDLSDVDLGGAKNMGMVLYNLPSLKELSLRGCGLSNVHLGPFLNSSRILANIKHLDLGSNSFKGPLPGFFRNMTSLEFLDLSGFSLSLAWNFANLLNMIPSSLSELHFSSCWLDNKTFLSSAHFNISMLSNIQHLDLSRNSIEGIFPSVFSNMSSLRVLDLSGNMLHSSVPIMANLLELDLSVNQFKNIEDVGIWRQCHLKQLFALRNPFEIERIDPPQNVSECSQYALEWLDLSGCLNGTIPEAFGRLTNLRHLDLSMSSLTGPIPESLGRLRYLEELYLSHNRLTGPIPTFLGNLSRLDLSYNQLNGSIPESFGNLAALESLYLQSNHLTGPIPASLGRLVSLQEIRMSSNLLNGTIPVSIGQLAELSLLDISDNSLEGVVSEAHFANLAMLSALDASSNTKLTFNVSCEWIPPFQLRFLYLGSCNIANGFPQWLRNQRELSELVLSNASISGPLPTWLRKMPVIAFLDLSHNKLSGPLKNLPEIEWELILANNIFNESIPRSLCRWTNLKYLDLSRNRLTGKIPKCLQNLLWLETMRFGSNLLSGVIPSYIANNHSSLYWLTLNGNNFIGELPRELGNLRALRVLDVGDNQLFGNIPHWIGEKLTDLMVLRLHGNKFTGEIPESLCKMSKLQILDVAHNNFTGIIPHCLRELSAMVKGAEQRYNDTLDPNENVIQVMKGVDLEYTKTWDIVFNMDLSSNKLVGEIPVNLTALSMLIGLNLSNNHLSGMIPENIGNMTRLESLDLSGNKLTGMIPPSMAALTFLSHLNLSHNNLSGRIPTGHQLQTLIYDPSIYAGNEDLCGPPLPNNCSDHQDPTTTAKPKKKHKAADKSIKVWWFYLDIMSGFATGFWGVIGVLLLKKHWRHKIFMFADETVDKIYVAIVVRVAKMKRGQEAT
;
A
#
# COMPACT_ATOMS: atom_id res chain seq x y z
N MET A 1 26.64 -80.32 34.76
CA MET A 1 26.97 -79.59 35.99
C MET A 1 28.17 -78.74 35.66
N GLY A 2 28.16 -77.41 35.64
CA GLY A 2 27.20 -76.43 36.11
C GLY A 2 28.02 -75.17 36.46
N ASP A 3 27.60 -74.03 35.88
CA ASP A 3 27.62 -72.70 36.50
C ASP A 3 28.90 -71.82 36.51
N PRO A 4 28.76 -70.48 36.61
CA PRO A 4 28.94 -69.54 35.49
C PRO A 4 29.72 -68.25 35.88
N TRP A 5 29.68 -67.23 35.02
CA TRP A 5 30.23 -65.85 35.15
C TRP A 5 31.59 -65.54 34.51
N GLY A 6 31.83 -66.14 33.34
CA GLY A 6 32.83 -65.72 32.35
C GLY A 6 32.29 -64.76 31.27
N LEU A 7 31.45 -63.78 31.62
CA LEU A 7 30.79 -62.87 30.65
C LEU A 7 30.84 -61.37 31.02
N GLY A 8 31.68 -60.97 31.99
CA GLY A 8 31.81 -59.57 32.44
C GLY A 8 33.00 -58.77 31.89
N PHE A 9 34.03 -59.42 31.33
CA PHE A 9 35.27 -58.73 30.92
C PHE A 9 35.51 -58.65 29.39
N HIS A 10 34.74 -59.38 28.58
CA HIS A 10 34.86 -59.37 27.12
C HIS A 10 34.06 -58.26 26.40
N LEU A 11 33.19 -57.54 27.11
CA LEU A 11 32.47 -56.38 26.56
C LEU A 11 33.26 -55.07 26.62
N ILE A 12 34.26 -54.96 27.51
CA ILE A 12 35.06 -53.73 27.64
C ILE A 12 36.17 -53.65 26.56
N PHE A 13 36.69 -54.79 26.09
CA PHE A 13 37.75 -54.81 25.07
C PHE A 13 37.24 -54.67 23.62
N ILE A 14 35.97 -55.01 23.35
CA ILE A 14 35.35 -54.83 22.02
C ILE A 14 34.89 -53.38 21.81
N CYS A 15 34.51 -52.66 22.87
CA CYS A 15 34.09 -51.26 22.75
C CYS A 15 35.25 -50.28 22.50
N VAL A 16 36.48 -50.58 22.95
CA VAL A 16 37.66 -49.71 22.72
C VAL A 16 38.32 -49.97 21.35
N PHE A 17 38.22 -51.19 20.80
CA PHE A 17 38.79 -51.52 19.48
C PHE A 17 37.92 -51.10 18.28
N LEU A 18 36.62 -50.83 18.48
CA LEU A 18 35.74 -50.24 17.45
C LEU A 18 35.84 -48.70 17.39
N PHE A 19 36.50 -48.06 18.37
CA PHE A 19 36.70 -46.61 18.39
C PHE A 19 38.08 -46.15 17.86
N ALA A 20 39.06 -47.07 17.73
CA ALA A 20 40.46 -46.72 17.42
C ALA A 20 40.99 -47.20 16.06
N THR A 21 40.13 -47.72 15.15
CA THR A 21 40.51 -48.07 13.76
C THR A 21 39.97 -47.09 12.72
N LYS A 22 39.42 -45.94 13.12
CA LYS A 22 38.96 -44.90 12.19
C LYS A 22 40.05 -43.96 11.67
N TYR A 23 41.28 -44.09 12.16
CA TYR A 23 42.40 -43.27 11.68
C TYR A 23 43.66 -44.11 11.45
N THR A 24 44.11 -44.06 10.20
CA THR A 24 45.43 -44.41 9.65
C THR A 24 45.66 -45.86 9.19
N CYS A 25 45.40 -46.09 7.90
CA CYS A 25 46.34 -46.79 7.02
C CYS A 25 46.54 -45.91 5.77
N LEU A 26 47.80 -45.63 5.44
CA LEU A 26 48.25 -44.83 4.30
C LEU A 26 47.91 -45.51 2.97
N GLY A 27 47.43 -44.71 2.01
CA GLY A 27 47.86 -44.84 0.62
C GLY A 27 46.88 -45.37 -0.41
N VAL A 28 45.71 -44.72 -0.56
CA VAL A 28 45.31 -44.10 -1.83
C VAL A 28 44.57 -42.82 -1.45
N GLY A 29 45.06 -41.65 -1.87
CA GLY A 29 44.40 -40.40 -1.55
C GLY A 29 42.99 -40.37 -2.13
N ASN A 30 41.96 -40.38 -1.27
CA ASN A 30 40.67 -39.86 -1.67
C ASN A 30 40.84 -38.35 -1.76
N VAL A 31 41.18 -37.89 -2.96
CA VAL A 31 41.01 -36.50 -3.35
C VAL A 31 39.56 -36.18 -3.06
N THR A 32 39.29 -35.37 -2.04
CA THR A 32 37.99 -34.71 -1.91
C THR A 32 37.81 -33.95 -3.22
N VAL A 33 36.86 -34.40 -4.04
CA VAL A 33 36.62 -33.80 -5.34
C VAL A 33 35.89 -32.49 -5.07
N VAL A 34 36.65 -31.40 -4.99
CA VAL A 34 36.16 -30.05 -4.67
C VAL A 34 35.81 -29.35 -5.98
N CYS A 35 34.76 -28.52 -5.95
CA CYS A 35 34.36 -27.68 -7.06
C CYS A 35 35.54 -27.00 -7.78
N SER A 36 35.53 -27.05 -9.12
CA SER A 36 36.52 -26.38 -9.96
C SER A 36 36.61 -24.89 -9.60
N GLN A 37 37.84 -24.39 -9.41
CA GLN A 37 38.06 -22.96 -9.13
C GLN A 37 37.47 -22.06 -10.23
N LYS A 38 37.45 -22.55 -11.47
CA LYS A 38 36.89 -21.81 -12.61
C LYS A 38 35.37 -21.69 -12.52
N GLU A 39 34.68 -22.80 -12.23
CA GLU A 39 33.22 -22.86 -12.08
C GLU A 39 32.77 -22.07 -10.85
N ARG A 40 33.49 -22.21 -9.73
CA ARG A 40 33.28 -21.39 -8.52
C ARG A 40 33.37 -19.90 -8.82
N LEU A 41 34.38 -19.46 -9.55
CA LEU A 41 34.55 -18.03 -9.89
C LEU A 41 33.46 -17.54 -10.86
N ALA A 42 32.99 -18.40 -11.77
CA ALA A 42 31.86 -18.08 -12.63
C ALA A 42 30.58 -17.85 -11.81
N LEU A 43 30.26 -18.77 -10.89
CA LEU A 43 29.10 -18.65 -10.01
C LEU A 43 29.17 -17.42 -9.10
N LEU A 44 30.34 -17.08 -8.55
CA LEU A 44 30.51 -15.86 -7.75
C LEU A 44 30.37 -14.58 -8.58
N ARG A 45 30.74 -14.59 -9.86
CA ARG A 45 30.52 -13.47 -10.77
C ARG A 45 29.03 -13.30 -11.09
N PHE A 46 28.31 -14.41 -11.31
CA PHE A 46 26.87 -14.40 -11.43
C PHE A 46 26.19 -13.86 -10.16
N LYS A 47 26.57 -14.35 -8.97
CA LYS A 47 26.07 -13.80 -7.70
C LYS A 47 26.32 -12.30 -7.56
N GLY A 48 27.50 -11.83 -7.99
CA GLY A 48 27.85 -10.42 -7.96
C GLY A 48 27.10 -9.53 -8.97
N SER A 49 26.40 -10.11 -9.96
CA SER A 49 25.57 -9.35 -10.90
C SER A 49 24.09 -9.28 -10.50
N VAL A 50 23.64 -10.11 -9.55
CA VAL A 50 22.28 -10.03 -9.02
C VAL A 50 22.13 -8.73 -8.24
N ILE A 51 21.09 -7.95 -8.57
CA ILE A 51 20.80 -6.64 -7.99
C ILE A 51 20.07 -6.83 -6.66
N GLU A 52 19.10 -7.75 -6.66
CA GLU A 52 18.24 -7.99 -5.51
C GLU A 52 18.03 -9.49 -5.29
N ASP A 53 18.30 -9.95 -4.06
CA ASP A 53 18.02 -11.29 -3.57
C ASP A 53 17.22 -11.14 -2.26
N ARG A 54 15.92 -10.81 -2.38
CA ARG A 54 15.04 -10.44 -1.24
C ARG A 54 14.98 -11.51 -0.15
N TYR A 55 15.14 -12.76 -0.54
CA TYR A 55 14.88 -13.93 0.29
C TYR A 55 16.13 -14.79 0.48
N GLY A 56 17.30 -14.29 0.09
CA GLY A 56 18.59 -14.95 0.32
C GLY A 56 18.75 -16.27 -0.42
N MET A 57 18.21 -16.44 -1.62
CA MET A 57 18.36 -17.63 -2.46
C MET A 57 19.83 -17.97 -2.75
N LEU A 58 20.71 -16.97 -2.75
CA LEU A 58 22.16 -17.14 -2.96
C LEU A 58 22.96 -16.96 -1.66
N SER A 59 22.30 -16.88 -0.50
CA SER A 59 22.94 -16.60 0.79
C SER A 59 23.99 -17.66 1.17
N SER A 60 23.70 -18.95 0.89
CA SER A 60 24.59 -20.09 1.14
C SER A 60 25.86 -20.11 0.26
N TRP A 61 25.95 -19.27 -0.77
CA TRP A 61 27.07 -19.24 -1.72
C TRP A 61 28.30 -18.54 -1.11
N VAL A 62 28.94 -19.23 -0.15
CA VAL A 62 30.12 -18.79 0.59
C VAL A 62 31.10 -19.95 0.77
N GLY A 63 32.40 -19.65 0.91
CA GLY A 63 33.44 -20.68 1.11
C GLY A 63 34.12 -21.17 -0.19
N LYS A 64 34.80 -22.32 -0.10
CA LYS A 64 35.72 -22.83 -1.14
C LYS A 64 35.14 -23.90 -2.04
N ASP A 65 34.11 -24.61 -1.60
CA ASP A 65 33.50 -25.70 -2.35
C ASP A 65 32.09 -25.31 -2.78
N CYS A 66 31.91 -24.99 -4.06
CA CYS A 66 30.61 -24.58 -4.59
C CYS A 66 29.59 -25.73 -4.63
N CYS A 67 30.05 -26.99 -4.52
CA CYS A 67 29.16 -28.16 -4.50
C CYS A 67 28.40 -28.32 -3.18
N GLN A 68 28.73 -27.51 -2.16
CA GLN A 68 28.01 -27.43 -0.88
C GLN A 68 27.02 -26.26 -0.85
N TRP A 69 26.97 -25.45 -1.91
CA TRP A 69 26.03 -24.33 -1.98
C TRP A 69 24.64 -24.86 -2.29
N GLU A 70 23.63 -24.28 -1.66
CA GLU A 70 22.25 -24.61 -2.01
C GLU A 70 22.02 -24.30 -3.48
N ARG A 71 21.13 -25.08 -4.11
CA ARG A 71 20.71 -24.89 -5.50
C ARG A 71 21.79 -25.21 -6.56
N ILE A 72 22.92 -25.79 -6.15
CA ILE A 72 23.99 -26.29 -7.03
C ILE A 72 24.16 -27.80 -6.84
N HIS A 73 24.25 -28.54 -7.95
CA HIS A 73 24.68 -29.95 -7.94
C HIS A 73 25.96 -30.12 -8.74
N CYS A 74 26.83 -30.99 -8.24
CA CYS A 74 28.05 -31.40 -8.91
C CYS A 74 28.08 -32.90 -9.13
N ASP A 75 28.73 -33.32 -10.21
CA ASP A 75 29.01 -34.72 -10.47
C ASP A 75 29.88 -35.33 -9.35
N SER A 76 29.40 -36.41 -8.76
CA SER A 76 30.03 -37.06 -7.60
C SER A 76 31.43 -37.65 -7.86
N LEU A 77 31.83 -37.83 -9.12
CA LEU A 77 33.13 -38.39 -9.53
C LEU A 77 34.11 -37.28 -9.93
N THR A 78 33.64 -36.21 -10.58
CA THR A 78 34.50 -35.14 -11.13
C THR A 78 34.44 -33.82 -10.38
N GLY A 79 33.43 -33.61 -9.52
CA GLY A 79 33.20 -32.36 -8.78
C GLY A 79 32.92 -31.16 -9.68
N THR A 80 32.54 -31.41 -10.93
CA THR A 80 32.13 -30.36 -11.87
C THR A 80 30.65 -30.09 -11.72
N VAL A 81 30.25 -28.81 -11.80
CA VAL A 81 28.84 -28.41 -11.73
C VAL A 81 28.08 -28.97 -12.92
N ASP A 82 27.06 -29.79 -12.67
CA ASP A 82 26.21 -30.37 -13.71
C ASP A 82 24.71 -30.02 -13.58
N SER A 83 24.30 -29.41 -12.45
CA SER A 83 22.98 -28.78 -12.30
C SER A 83 23.05 -27.43 -11.60
N LEU A 84 22.29 -26.46 -12.10
CA LEU A 84 22.02 -25.17 -11.48
C LEU A 84 20.51 -24.92 -11.44
N ASN A 85 19.92 -24.88 -10.25
CA ASN A 85 18.48 -24.69 -10.06
C ASN A 85 18.20 -23.42 -9.24
N LEU A 86 18.04 -22.30 -9.93
CA LEU A 86 17.72 -21.01 -9.34
C LEU A 86 16.25 -20.63 -9.56
N ARG A 87 15.35 -21.61 -9.70
CA ARG A 87 13.92 -21.34 -9.81
C ARG A 87 13.43 -20.47 -8.65
N GLY A 88 12.81 -19.35 -8.99
CA GLY A 88 12.10 -18.52 -8.03
C GLY A 88 10.69 -19.04 -7.75
N ASP A 89 10.02 -18.38 -6.83
CA ASP A 89 8.65 -18.62 -6.41
C ASP A 89 7.96 -17.26 -6.60
N TYR A 90 7.12 -17.15 -7.62
CA TYR A 90 6.46 -15.90 -8.01
C TYR A 90 4.98 -16.18 -8.31
N TYR A 91 4.15 -16.12 -7.26
CA TYR A 91 2.70 -16.10 -7.32
C TYR A 91 2.13 -14.81 -6.71
N PHE A 92 1.04 -14.33 -7.32
CA PHE A 92 0.39 -13.07 -7.00
C PHE A 92 -0.24 -13.07 -5.59
N GLY A 93 0.52 -12.66 -4.58
CA GLY A 93 -0.02 -12.27 -3.28
C GLY A 93 0.76 -12.82 -2.08
N GLU A 94 1.64 -11.98 -1.53
CA GLU A 94 2.28 -12.14 -0.22
C GLU A 94 3.28 -13.29 -0.04
N GLY A 95 4.53 -12.99 -0.43
CA GLY A 95 5.76 -13.52 0.17
C GLY A 95 6.42 -14.64 -0.61
N GLU A 96 7.19 -14.35 -1.66
CA GLU A 96 7.83 -15.43 -2.42
C GLU A 96 9.21 -15.07 -3.02
N SER A 97 10.12 -16.06 -3.05
CA SER A 97 11.56 -15.93 -3.28
C SER A 97 11.98 -15.88 -4.75
N TYR A 98 12.49 -14.75 -5.23
CA TYR A 98 13.02 -14.59 -6.60
C TYR A 98 14.28 -13.69 -6.66
N LEU A 99 15.06 -13.84 -7.72
CA LEU A 99 16.23 -13.02 -8.05
C LEU A 99 15.83 -11.88 -8.98
N VAL A 100 16.38 -10.68 -8.75
CA VAL A 100 16.30 -9.55 -9.68
C VAL A 100 17.68 -9.22 -10.24
N SER A 101 17.81 -9.14 -11.56
CA SER A 101 19.04 -8.78 -12.26
C SER A 101 18.73 -8.07 -13.58
N TYR A 102 19.68 -7.32 -14.14
CA TYR A 102 19.50 -6.68 -15.46
C TYR A 102 19.69 -7.67 -16.63
N GLU A 103 20.40 -8.77 -16.40
CA GLU A 103 20.65 -9.82 -17.38
C GLU A 103 21.16 -11.10 -16.70
N VAL A 104 21.19 -12.22 -17.45
CA VAL A 104 21.92 -13.42 -17.04
C VAL A 104 23.40 -13.26 -17.38
N ASN A 105 24.25 -13.26 -16.36
CA ASN A 105 25.67 -13.02 -16.54
C ASN A 105 26.35 -14.08 -17.42
N SER A 106 27.05 -13.62 -18.47
CA SER A 106 27.78 -14.49 -19.42
C SER A 106 28.86 -15.38 -18.79
N SER A 107 29.28 -15.11 -17.55
CA SER A 107 30.21 -15.98 -16.82
C SER A 107 29.69 -17.42 -16.65
N LEU A 108 28.38 -17.65 -16.66
CA LEU A 108 27.79 -19.00 -16.60
C LEU A 108 28.20 -19.89 -17.79
N ALA A 109 28.65 -19.31 -18.92
CA ALA A 109 29.18 -20.08 -20.06
C ALA A 109 30.41 -20.95 -19.71
N GLU A 110 31.03 -20.72 -18.55
CA GLU A 110 32.14 -21.53 -18.06
C GLU A 110 31.71 -22.88 -17.45
N LEU A 111 30.42 -23.08 -17.16
CA LEU A 111 29.85 -24.33 -16.66
C LEU A 111 29.64 -25.34 -17.82
N ARG A 112 30.73 -25.79 -18.45
CA ARG A 112 30.66 -26.55 -19.73
C ARG A 112 30.06 -27.96 -19.61
N HIS A 113 29.94 -28.49 -18.40
CA HIS A 113 29.40 -29.81 -18.10
C HIS A 113 27.93 -29.77 -17.64
N LEU A 114 27.31 -28.60 -17.72
CA LEU A 114 25.93 -28.40 -17.27
C LEU A 114 24.97 -29.27 -18.09
N LYS A 115 24.17 -30.06 -17.37
CA LYS A 115 23.11 -30.92 -17.90
C LYS A 115 21.72 -30.35 -17.58
N TYR A 116 21.61 -29.59 -16.50
CA TYR A 116 20.35 -29.02 -16.02
C TYR A 116 20.53 -27.54 -15.66
N LEU A 117 19.70 -26.67 -16.26
CA LEU A 117 19.66 -25.24 -15.96
C LEU A 117 18.21 -24.80 -15.78
N ASP A 118 17.89 -24.31 -14.59
CA ASP A 118 16.61 -23.69 -14.28
C ASP A 118 16.84 -22.29 -13.71
N LEU A 119 16.37 -21.28 -14.43
CA LEU A 119 16.34 -19.87 -14.02
C LEU A 119 14.91 -19.33 -14.00
N SER A 120 13.91 -20.20 -13.99
CA SER A 120 12.50 -19.81 -14.10
C SER A 120 12.01 -18.99 -12.90
N GLN A 121 10.94 -18.22 -13.09
CA GLN A 121 10.31 -17.38 -12.05
C GLN A 121 11.28 -16.39 -11.38
N ASN A 122 12.16 -15.77 -12.17
CA ASN A 122 13.03 -14.69 -11.73
C ASN A 122 12.76 -13.42 -12.55
N ASP A 123 13.30 -12.28 -12.14
CA ASP A 123 13.21 -11.05 -12.93
C ASP A 123 14.59 -10.68 -13.50
N PHE A 124 14.82 -11.00 -14.78
CA PHE A 124 16.01 -10.57 -15.52
C PHE A 124 15.80 -9.27 -16.31
N GLY A 125 14.87 -8.41 -15.87
CA GLY A 125 14.81 -6.99 -16.22
C GLY A 125 14.52 -6.67 -17.68
N GLY A 126 13.81 -7.54 -18.39
CA GLY A 126 13.61 -7.37 -19.84
C GLY A 126 14.89 -7.60 -20.63
N SER A 127 15.76 -8.53 -20.22
CA SER A 127 16.98 -8.81 -21.00
C SER A 127 16.67 -9.63 -22.26
N ARG A 128 17.58 -9.56 -23.25
CA ARG A 128 17.50 -10.47 -24.40
C ARG A 128 17.90 -11.89 -23.99
N PHE A 129 17.37 -12.87 -24.70
CA PHE A 129 17.75 -14.28 -24.51
C PHE A 129 19.29 -14.45 -24.55
N PRO A 130 19.91 -15.15 -23.56
CA PRO A 130 21.36 -15.29 -23.51
C PRO A 130 21.91 -16.25 -24.57
N GLU A 131 22.55 -15.74 -25.62
CA GLU A 131 23.06 -16.54 -26.75
C GLU A 131 24.07 -17.64 -26.35
N PHE A 132 24.84 -17.41 -25.27
CA PHE A 132 25.86 -18.36 -24.81
C PHE A 132 25.28 -19.70 -24.35
N ILE A 133 23.97 -19.78 -24.05
CA ILE A 133 23.31 -21.02 -23.66
C ILE A 133 23.46 -22.10 -24.74
N GLY A 134 23.48 -21.72 -26.02
CA GLY A 134 23.72 -22.65 -27.15
C GLY A 134 25.09 -23.34 -27.15
N SER A 135 26.00 -22.94 -26.25
CA SER A 135 27.30 -23.57 -26.06
C SER A 135 27.28 -24.81 -25.15
N PHE A 136 26.23 -25.02 -24.35
CA PHE A 136 26.12 -26.13 -23.40
C PHE A 136 25.78 -27.46 -24.09
N LYS A 137 26.79 -28.13 -24.65
CA LYS A 137 26.61 -29.36 -25.46
C LYS A 137 26.02 -30.56 -24.70
N GLN A 138 26.06 -30.55 -23.37
CA GLN A 138 25.54 -31.63 -22.52
C GLN A 138 24.16 -31.32 -21.93
N LEU A 139 23.60 -30.14 -22.21
CA LEU A 139 22.34 -29.70 -21.62
C LEU A 139 21.18 -30.60 -22.06
N MET A 140 20.45 -31.11 -21.08
CA MET A 140 19.29 -31.97 -21.25
C MET A 140 18.00 -31.28 -20.78
N TYR A 141 18.10 -30.35 -19.83
CA TYR A 141 16.99 -29.59 -19.28
C TYR A 141 17.33 -28.09 -19.27
N LEU A 142 16.45 -27.29 -19.87
CA LEU A 142 16.51 -25.83 -19.84
C LEU A 142 15.14 -25.26 -19.52
N ASN A 143 15.05 -24.56 -18.39
CA ASN A 143 13.86 -23.80 -18.02
C ASN A 143 14.21 -22.33 -17.79
N LEU A 144 13.60 -21.45 -18.58
CA LEU A 144 13.71 -20.00 -18.53
C LEU A 144 12.32 -19.34 -18.49
N SER A 145 11.30 -20.05 -18.03
CA SER A 145 9.93 -19.52 -17.99
C SER A 145 9.74 -18.43 -16.94
N ALA A 146 8.83 -17.49 -17.20
CA ALA A 146 8.50 -16.39 -16.28
C ALA A 146 9.77 -15.66 -15.77
N ALA A 147 10.70 -15.38 -16.67
CA ALA A 147 12.03 -14.90 -16.33
C ALA A 147 12.29 -13.44 -16.80
N GLY A 148 11.29 -12.82 -17.44
CA GLY A 148 11.36 -11.46 -17.96
C GLY A 148 12.25 -11.32 -19.19
N PHE A 149 12.40 -12.36 -20.03
CA PHE A 149 13.15 -12.27 -21.29
C PHE A 149 12.31 -11.66 -22.41
N GLN A 150 12.95 -10.84 -23.26
CA GLN A 150 12.31 -10.23 -24.44
C GLN A 150 13.10 -10.46 -25.73
N GLY A 151 12.45 -10.21 -26.87
CA GLY A 151 13.06 -10.23 -28.19
C GLY A 151 12.97 -11.59 -28.89
N ILE A 152 13.86 -11.86 -29.85
CA ILE A 152 13.77 -13.04 -30.72
C ILE A 152 14.54 -14.22 -30.11
N ILE A 153 13.93 -15.41 -30.08
CA ILE A 153 14.61 -16.67 -29.71
C ILE A 153 15.78 -16.93 -30.67
N PRO A 154 17.03 -17.02 -30.18
CA PRO A 154 18.18 -17.13 -31.06
C PRO A 154 18.30 -18.54 -31.67
N PRO A 155 18.70 -18.66 -32.95
CA PRO A 155 18.82 -19.96 -33.64
C PRO A 155 19.89 -20.88 -33.02
N HIS A 156 20.80 -20.32 -32.22
CA HIS A 156 21.82 -21.05 -31.47
C HIS A 156 21.26 -22.10 -30.51
N ILE A 157 19.99 -22.00 -30.11
CA ILE A 157 19.31 -23.02 -29.31
C ILE A 157 19.23 -24.36 -30.05
N GLY A 158 19.17 -24.32 -31.40
CA GLY A 158 19.25 -25.50 -32.27
C GLY A 158 20.56 -26.29 -32.13
N ASN A 159 21.59 -25.74 -31.48
CA ASN A 159 22.85 -26.45 -31.24
C ASN A 159 22.79 -27.44 -30.05
N LEU A 160 21.67 -27.50 -29.32
CA LEU A 160 21.49 -28.30 -28.11
C LEU A 160 20.89 -29.68 -28.42
N SER A 161 21.59 -30.50 -29.21
CA SER A 161 21.05 -31.77 -29.72
C SER A 161 20.68 -32.82 -28.66
N ASN A 162 21.16 -32.67 -27.41
CA ASN A 162 20.85 -33.54 -26.28
C ASN A 162 19.67 -33.04 -25.43
N LEU A 163 19.10 -31.88 -25.77
CA LEU A 163 18.03 -31.26 -25.00
C LEU A 163 16.77 -32.12 -25.07
N LYS A 164 16.20 -32.41 -23.90
CA LYS A 164 14.98 -33.18 -23.71
C LYS A 164 13.82 -32.31 -23.26
N VAL A 165 14.10 -31.30 -22.44
CA VAL A 165 13.10 -30.36 -21.91
C VAL A 165 13.54 -28.94 -22.24
N LEU A 166 12.64 -28.20 -22.88
CA LEU A 166 12.77 -26.77 -23.13
C LEU A 166 11.49 -26.06 -22.71
N ASP A 167 11.59 -25.20 -21.70
CA ASP A 167 10.51 -24.35 -21.23
C ASP A 167 10.93 -22.87 -21.32
N LEU A 168 10.25 -22.13 -22.19
CA LEU A 168 10.43 -20.69 -22.39
C LEU A 168 9.15 -19.89 -22.09
N SER A 169 8.17 -20.55 -21.46
CA SER A 169 6.83 -20.02 -21.27
C SER A 169 6.77 -18.72 -20.45
N TRP A 170 5.64 -18.00 -20.51
CA TRP A 170 5.37 -16.81 -19.68
C TRP A 170 6.44 -15.71 -19.81
N ASN A 171 6.97 -15.53 -21.02
CA ASN A 171 7.82 -14.41 -21.38
C ASN A 171 7.13 -13.61 -22.49
N ASP A 172 6.14 -12.79 -22.12
CA ASP A 172 5.19 -12.16 -23.05
C ASP A 172 5.83 -11.29 -24.16
N GLU A 173 7.04 -10.78 -23.94
CA GLU A 173 7.79 -9.98 -24.93
C GLU A 173 8.77 -10.82 -25.78
N LEU A 174 8.82 -12.14 -25.57
CA LEU A 174 9.62 -13.08 -26.34
C LEU A 174 8.83 -13.52 -27.59
N MET A 175 9.52 -13.60 -28.73
CA MET A 175 8.94 -13.98 -30.01
C MET A 175 9.84 -14.93 -30.78
N SER A 176 9.28 -15.63 -31.77
CA SER A 176 10.05 -16.37 -32.77
C SER A 176 9.62 -15.97 -34.18
N ASP A 177 10.56 -15.53 -35.01
CA ASP A 177 10.30 -15.18 -36.41
C ASP A 177 10.41 -16.40 -37.36
N ASP A 178 11.16 -17.43 -36.98
CA ASP A 178 11.31 -18.70 -37.70
C ASP A 178 11.54 -19.88 -36.75
N MET A 179 10.76 -20.95 -36.90
CA MET A 179 10.87 -22.17 -36.08
C MET A 179 11.91 -23.18 -36.58
N SER A 180 12.74 -22.84 -37.57
CA SER A 180 13.76 -23.76 -38.14
C SER A 180 14.83 -24.21 -37.14
N TRP A 181 15.03 -23.48 -36.04
CA TRP A 181 15.95 -23.90 -34.97
C TRP A 181 15.56 -25.24 -34.33
N THR A 182 14.28 -25.61 -34.40
CA THR A 182 13.78 -26.90 -33.91
C THR A 182 14.41 -28.10 -34.63
N PHE A 183 14.97 -27.91 -35.82
CA PHE A 183 15.58 -28.99 -36.59
C PHE A 183 16.85 -29.54 -35.93
N GLY A 184 17.47 -28.77 -35.04
CA GLY A 184 18.68 -29.17 -34.33
C GLY A 184 18.44 -29.81 -32.95
N VAL A 185 17.21 -29.76 -32.43
CA VAL A 185 16.82 -30.29 -31.10
C VAL A 185 15.92 -31.53 -31.22
N THR A 186 16.33 -32.51 -32.01
CA THR A 186 15.51 -33.70 -32.33
C THR A 186 15.27 -34.67 -31.16
N SER A 187 16.02 -34.53 -30.07
CA SER A 187 15.87 -35.32 -28.83
C SER A 187 14.79 -34.78 -27.89
N LEU A 188 14.14 -33.67 -28.25
CA LEU A 188 13.20 -32.98 -27.37
C LEU A 188 11.95 -33.83 -27.09
N GLU A 189 11.65 -34.01 -25.81
CA GLU A 189 10.50 -34.75 -25.30
C GLU A 189 9.41 -33.81 -24.78
N HIS A 190 9.79 -32.64 -24.24
CA HIS A 190 8.89 -31.60 -23.72
C HIS A 190 9.28 -30.23 -24.30
N LEU A 191 8.31 -29.54 -24.89
CA LEU A 191 8.44 -28.17 -25.40
C LEU A 191 7.28 -27.30 -24.89
N ASP A 192 7.61 -26.30 -24.09
CA ASP A 192 6.67 -25.27 -23.65
C ASP A 192 7.10 -23.89 -24.17
N LEU A 193 6.22 -23.30 -24.98
CA LEU A 193 6.37 -21.96 -25.55
C LEU A 193 5.17 -21.07 -25.17
N SER A 194 4.44 -21.39 -24.10
CA SER A 194 3.24 -20.65 -23.71
C SER A 194 3.51 -19.15 -23.59
N ASP A 195 2.62 -18.32 -24.13
CA ASP A 195 2.69 -16.86 -24.18
C ASP A 195 3.91 -16.27 -24.93
N VAL A 196 4.66 -17.09 -25.68
CA VAL A 196 5.64 -16.61 -26.68
C VAL A 196 4.91 -16.25 -27.98
N ASP A 197 5.17 -15.08 -28.56
CA ASP A 197 4.55 -14.68 -29.83
C ASP A 197 5.08 -15.51 -31.02
N LEU A 198 4.21 -16.38 -31.55
CA LEU A 198 4.46 -17.22 -32.73
C LEU A 198 3.54 -16.86 -33.90
N GLY A 199 2.72 -15.81 -33.79
CA GLY A 199 1.70 -15.45 -34.78
C GLY A 199 2.28 -15.01 -36.14
N GLY A 200 3.55 -14.59 -36.16
CA GLY A 200 4.30 -14.26 -37.37
C GLY A 200 5.33 -15.32 -37.82
N ALA A 201 5.47 -16.43 -37.09
CA ALA A 201 6.58 -17.36 -37.24
C ALA A 201 6.52 -18.16 -38.55
N LYS A 202 7.62 -18.17 -39.31
CA LYS A 202 7.79 -19.11 -40.44
C LYS A 202 8.02 -20.53 -39.92
N ASN A 203 7.63 -21.51 -40.72
CA ASN A 203 7.83 -22.94 -40.44
C ASN A 203 7.19 -23.48 -39.15
N MET A 204 6.23 -22.76 -38.54
CA MET A 204 5.57 -23.17 -37.31
C MET A 204 4.98 -24.60 -37.37
N GLY A 205 4.35 -24.96 -38.49
CA GLY A 205 3.80 -26.31 -38.67
C GLY A 205 4.84 -27.44 -38.69
N MET A 206 6.14 -27.13 -38.85
CA MET A 206 7.22 -28.14 -38.87
C MET A 206 7.58 -28.67 -37.49
N VAL A 207 7.24 -27.95 -36.41
CA VAL A 207 7.44 -28.38 -35.02
C VAL A 207 6.78 -29.74 -34.76
N LEU A 208 5.61 -29.96 -35.36
CA LEU A 208 4.85 -31.21 -35.26
C LEU A 208 5.46 -32.39 -36.04
N TYR A 209 6.48 -32.16 -36.88
CA TYR A 209 7.12 -33.23 -37.68
C TYR A 209 8.60 -33.43 -37.40
N ASN A 210 9.32 -32.38 -37.00
CA ASN A 210 10.77 -32.45 -36.87
C ASN A 210 11.23 -32.84 -35.45
N LEU A 211 10.28 -33.06 -34.54
CA LEU A 211 10.51 -33.49 -33.17
C LEU A 211 9.90 -34.89 -32.94
N PRO A 212 10.54 -35.98 -33.42
CA PRO A 212 9.97 -37.33 -33.37
C PRO A 212 9.84 -37.90 -31.94
N SER A 213 10.60 -37.34 -30.99
CA SER A 213 10.63 -37.75 -29.58
C SER A 213 9.61 -37.00 -28.71
N LEU A 214 8.89 -36.03 -29.28
CA LEU A 214 8.01 -35.11 -28.55
C LEU A 214 6.82 -35.85 -27.96
N LYS A 215 6.61 -35.67 -26.67
CA LYS A 215 5.50 -36.22 -25.88
C LYS A 215 4.61 -35.12 -25.33
N GLU A 216 5.18 -33.97 -25.01
CA GLU A 216 4.49 -32.85 -24.39
C GLU A 216 4.75 -31.58 -25.22
N LEU A 217 3.67 -30.93 -25.64
CA LEU A 217 3.72 -29.70 -26.41
C LEU A 217 2.71 -28.71 -25.83
N SER A 218 3.21 -27.59 -25.32
CA SER A 218 2.38 -26.45 -24.93
C SER A 218 2.65 -25.24 -25.82
N LEU A 219 1.58 -24.73 -26.41
CA LEU A 219 1.55 -23.56 -27.29
C LEU A 219 0.43 -22.61 -26.87
N ARG A 220 0.12 -22.54 -25.57
CA ARG A 220 -0.91 -21.68 -25.03
C ARG A 220 -0.60 -20.21 -25.32
N GLY A 221 -1.60 -19.41 -25.70
CA GLY A 221 -1.43 -17.95 -25.81
C GLY A 221 -0.48 -17.45 -26.91
N CYS A 222 0.07 -18.31 -27.77
CA CYS A 222 1.09 -17.95 -28.77
C CYS A 222 0.61 -17.14 -29.99
N GLY A 223 -0.59 -16.55 -29.95
CA GLY A 223 -1.17 -15.80 -31.07
C GLY A 223 -1.55 -16.67 -32.29
N LEU A 224 -1.69 -17.99 -32.11
CA LEU A 224 -1.97 -18.92 -33.20
C LEU A 224 -3.42 -18.82 -33.67
N SER A 225 -3.65 -19.25 -34.91
CA SER A 225 -4.96 -19.26 -35.57
C SER A 225 -5.05 -20.42 -36.56
N ASN A 226 -6.24 -20.67 -37.12
CA ASN A 226 -6.47 -21.78 -38.04
C ASN A 226 -5.49 -21.85 -39.23
N VAL A 227 -4.94 -20.72 -39.67
CA VAL A 227 -3.99 -20.66 -40.81
C VAL A 227 -2.66 -21.35 -40.48
N HIS A 228 -2.24 -21.28 -39.21
CA HIS A 228 -0.97 -21.86 -38.74
C HIS A 228 -1.03 -23.39 -38.66
N LEU A 229 -2.22 -23.95 -38.44
CA LEU A 229 -2.48 -25.40 -38.44
C LEU A 229 -3.04 -25.93 -39.79
N GLY A 230 -3.58 -25.03 -40.64
CA GLY A 230 -4.47 -25.34 -41.78
C GLY A 230 -3.91 -26.23 -42.90
N PRO A 231 -2.64 -26.13 -43.34
CA PRO A 231 -2.10 -26.99 -44.39
C PRO A 231 -1.84 -28.45 -43.97
N PHE A 232 -1.92 -28.76 -42.67
CA PHE A 232 -1.28 -29.96 -42.09
C PHE A 232 -2.28 -30.99 -41.54
N LEU A 233 -3.58 -30.76 -41.74
CA LEU A 233 -4.74 -31.52 -41.24
C LEU A 233 -4.88 -32.97 -41.77
N ASN A 234 -3.92 -33.47 -42.56
CA ASN A 234 -3.98 -34.79 -43.22
C ASN A 234 -2.78 -35.71 -42.94
N SER A 235 -1.78 -35.30 -42.17
CA SER A 235 -0.57 -36.12 -41.96
C SER A 235 -0.64 -36.94 -40.66
N SER A 236 -0.70 -38.26 -40.80
CA SER A 236 -0.96 -39.21 -39.70
C SER A 236 0.29 -39.72 -38.96
N ARG A 237 1.48 -39.14 -39.19
CA ARG A 237 2.74 -39.84 -38.89
C ARG A 237 3.47 -39.48 -37.60
N ILE A 238 3.16 -38.37 -36.92
CA ILE A 238 3.97 -37.91 -35.76
C ILE A 238 3.13 -37.57 -34.51
N LEU A 239 1.84 -37.26 -34.70
CA LEU A 239 0.91 -36.94 -33.61
C LEU A 239 0.58 -38.14 -32.69
N ALA A 240 0.88 -39.38 -33.11
CA ALA A 240 0.57 -40.57 -32.32
C ALA A 240 1.37 -40.68 -31.00
N ASN A 241 2.51 -40.01 -30.89
CA ASN A 241 3.38 -40.07 -29.70
C ASN A 241 3.06 -38.99 -28.65
N ILE A 242 2.32 -37.94 -29.03
CA ILE A 242 1.98 -36.84 -28.12
C ILE A 242 1.01 -37.34 -27.05
N LYS A 243 1.35 -37.11 -25.79
CA LYS A 243 0.58 -37.42 -24.59
C LYS A 243 -0.08 -36.18 -24.00
N HIS A 244 0.60 -35.04 -24.05
CA HIS A 244 0.11 -33.77 -23.52
C HIS A 244 0.12 -32.71 -24.61
N LEU A 245 -1.05 -32.11 -24.87
CA LEU A 245 -1.20 -31.06 -25.87
C LEU A 245 -2.01 -29.89 -25.30
N ASP A 246 -1.36 -28.75 -25.12
CA ASP A 246 -1.99 -27.49 -24.73
C ASP A 246 -2.01 -26.52 -25.92
N LEU A 247 -3.20 -26.14 -26.36
CA LEU A 247 -3.46 -25.15 -27.40
C LEU A 247 -4.29 -23.97 -26.89
N GLY A 248 -4.47 -23.85 -25.58
CA GLY A 248 -5.36 -22.89 -24.92
C GLY A 248 -5.05 -21.43 -25.26
N SER A 249 -6.02 -20.54 -25.03
CA SER A 249 -5.90 -19.08 -25.18
C SER A 249 -5.38 -18.58 -26.55
N ASN A 250 -5.57 -19.37 -27.61
CA ASN A 250 -5.25 -18.97 -28.99
C ASN A 250 -6.49 -18.47 -29.76
N SER A 251 -6.28 -17.96 -30.97
CA SER A 251 -7.35 -17.40 -31.84
C SER A 251 -8.00 -18.45 -32.76
N PHE A 252 -8.14 -19.69 -32.30
CA PHE A 252 -8.77 -20.76 -33.07
C PHE A 252 -10.29 -20.61 -33.12
N LYS A 253 -10.88 -20.88 -34.30
CA LYS A 253 -12.32 -20.72 -34.56
C LYS A 253 -12.87 -21.87 -35.40
N GLY A 254 -14.14 -22.22 -35.21
CA GLY A 254 -14.82 -23.22 -36.04
C GLY A 254 -14.63 -24.66 -35.55
N PRO A 255 -14.92 -25.68 -36.40
CA PRO A 255 -14.93 -27.07 -35.96
C PRO A 255 -13.54 -27.60 -35.62
N LEU A 256 -13.45 -28.41 -34.56
CA LEU A 256 -12.21 -29.10 -34.23
C LEU A 256 -11.82 -30.09 -35.35
N PRO A 257 -10.53 -30.19 -35.69
CA PRO A 257 -10.05 -31.14 -36.69
C PRO A 257 -10.25 -32.62 -36.34
N GLY A 258 -10.48 -33.44 -37.35
CA GLY A 258 -10.62 -34.91 -37.23
C GLY A 258 -9.37 -35.66 -36.76
N PHE A 259 -8.19 -35.03 -36.77
CA PHE A 259 -6.92 -35.71 -36.50
C PHE A 259 -6.73 -36.09 -35.02
N PHE A 260 -7.44 -35.47 -34.08
CA PHE A 260 -7.36 -35.84 -32.65
C PHE A 260 -7.66 -37.32 -32.44
N ARG A 261 -8.54 -37.91 -33.27
CA ARG A 261 -8.80 -39.36 -33.29
C ARG A 261 -7.56 -40.22 -33.53
N ASN A 262 -6.58 -39.69 -34.25
CA ASN A 262 -5.34 -40.40 -34.60
C ASN A 262 -4.25 -40.24 -33.52
N MET A 263 -4.46 -39.39 -32.52
CA MET A 263 -3.54 -39.19 -31.38
C MET A 263 -3.77 -40.24 -30.29
N THR A 264 -3.47 -41.51 -30.58
CA THR A 264 -3.83 -42.64 -29.69
C THR A 264 -3.14 -42.65 -28.33
N SER A 265 -2.10 -41.84 -28.12
CA SER A 265 -1.39 -41.72 -26.85
C SER A 265 -1.82 -40.50 -26.02
N LEU A 266 -2.76 -39.69 -26.51
CA LEU A 266 -3.13 -38.41 -25.88
C LEU A 266 -3.85 -38.67 -24.55
N GLU A 267 -3.29 -38.13 -23.46
CA GLU A 267 -3.75 -38.25 -22.08
C GLU A 267 -4.31 -36.90 -21.56
N PHE A 268 -3.72 -35.78 -22.00
CA PHE A 268 -4.12 -34.40 -21.67
C PHE A 268 -4.40 -33.57 -22.93
N LEU A 269 -5.48 -32.80 -22.93
CA LEU A 269 -5.84 -31.86 -23.98
C LEU A 269 -6.44 -30.58 -23.42
N ASP A 270 -5.80 -29.43 -23.69
CA ASP A 270 -6.36 -28.10 -23.39
C ASP A 270 -6.72 -27.35 -24.68
N LEU A 271 -7.99 -26.96 -24.76
CA LEU A 271 -8.60 -26.20 -25.85
C LEU A 271 -9.29 -24.93 -25.33
N SER A 272 -8.91 -24.45 -24.15
CA SER A 272 -9.48 -23.27 -23.51
C SER A 272 -9.40 -22.04 -24.42
N GLY A 273 -10.41 -21.18 -24.40
CA GLY A 273 -10.49 -19.99 -25.24
C GLY A 273 -10.82 -20.26 -26.73
N PHE A 274 -10.97 -21.52 -27.15
CA PHE A 274 -11.47 -21.81 -28.49
C PHE A 274 -12.91 -21.34 -28.63
N SER A 275 -13.19 -20.58 -29.69
CA SER A 275 -14.57 -20.20 -30.02
C SER A 275 -15.31 -21.38 -30.66
N LEU A 276 -15.75 -22.34 -29.84
CA LEU A 276 -16.62 -23.45 -30.22
C LEU A 276 -18.03 -22.91 -30.44
N SER A 277 -18.31 -22.38 -31.65
CA SER A 277 -19.64 -21.85 -31.99
C SER A 277 -20.74 -22.93 -31.91
N LEU A 278 -22.02 -22.51 -32.01
CA LEU A 278 -23.29 -23.30 -32.04
C LEU A 278 -23.31 -24.62 -32.86
N ALA A 279 -22.22 -24.97 -33.55
CA ALA A 279 -22.08 -26.14 -34.39
C ALA A 279 -21.77 -27.46 -33.65
N TRP A 280 -21.55 -27.45 -32.32
CA TRP A 280 -21.13 -28.66 -31.57
C TRP A 280 -22.00 -28.93 -30.34
N ASN A 281 -22.41 -30.19 -30.21
CA ASN A 281 -22.87 -30.77 -28.95
C ASN A 281 -21.74 -31.61 -28.34
N PHE A 282 -21.79 -31.86 -27.02
CA PHE A 282 -20.75 -32.60 -26.31
C PHE A 282 -20.53 -34.01 -26.89
N ALA A 283 -21.56 -34.65 -27.42
CA ALA A 283 -21.48 -35.97 -28.04
C ALA A 283 -20.56 -36.00 -29.29
N ASN A 284 -20.64 -35.00 -30.17
CA ASN A 284 -19.80 -34.93 -31.37
C ASN A 284 -18.33 -34.67 -31.03
N LEU A 285 -18.09 -33.90 -29.98
CA LEU A 285 -16.76 -33.60 -29.44
C LEU A 285 -16.06 -34.87 -28.92
N LEU A 286 -16.76 -35.63 -28.09
CA LEU A 286 -16.26 -36.87 -27.50
C LEU A 286 -16.01 -37.96 -28.55
N ASN A 287 -16.82 -37.99 -29.62
CA ASN A 287 -16.58 -38.88 -30.76
C ASN A 287 -15.29 -38.54 -31.52
N MET A 288 -14.65 -37.40 -31.28
CA MET A 288 -13.46 -36.94 -31.98
C MET A 288 -12.19 -37.02 -31.14
N ILE A 289 -12.33 -37.33 -29.86
CA ILE A 289 -11.24 -37.43 -28.89
C ILE A 289 -10.86 -38.92 -28.71
N PRO A 290 -9.57 -39.25 -28.56
CA PRO A 290 -9.10 -40.62 -28.39
C PRO A 290 -9.52 -41.17 -27.01
N SER A 291 -9.76 -42.49 -26.93
CA SER A 291 -10.15 -43.14 -25.68
C SER A 291 -9.07 -43.11 -24.60
N SER A 292 -7.83 -42.78 -24.93
CA SER A 292 -6.72 -42.63 -23.97
C SER A 292 -6.83 -41.39 -23.09
N LEU A 293 -7.69 -40.41 -23.46
CA LEU A 293 -7.74 -39.12 -22.78
C LEU A 293 -8.30 -39.24 -21.35
N SER A 294 -7.55 -38.74 -20.38
CA SER A 294 -7.94 -38.66 -18.97
C SER A 294 -8.21 -37.24 -18.50
N GLU A 295 -7.63 -36.23 -19.14
CA GLU A 295 -7.75 -34.82 -18.74
C GLU A 295 -8.12 -33.92 -19.91
N LEU A 296 -9.15 -33.09 -19.71
CA LEU A 296 -9.75 -32.30 -20.78
C LEU A 296 -10.17 -30.92 -20.27
N HIS A 297 -9.67 -29.87 -20.90
CA HIS A 297 -9.92 -28.48 -20.54
C HIS A 297 -10.64 -27.71 -21.66
N PHE A 298 -11.77 -27.09 -21.31
CA PHE A 298 -12.57 -26.23 -22.17
C PHE A 298 -12.96 -24.93 -21.47
N SER A 299 -12.03 -24.32 -20.73
CA SER A 299 -12.29 -23.05 -20.09
C SER A 299 -12.57 -21.95 -21.12
N SER A 300 -13.51 -21.03 -20.86
CA SER A 300 -13.75 -19.86 -21.72
C SER A 300 -14.09 -20.21 -23.19
N CYS A 301 -14.72 -21.36 -23.43
CA CYS A 301 -15.10 -21.86 -24.76
C CYS A 301 -16.50 -21.43 -25.22
N TRP A 302 -17.18 -20.56 -24.46
CA TRP A 302 -18.53 -20.05 -24.74
C TRP A 302 -19.61 -21.15 -24.74
N LEU A 303 -19.41 -22.21 -23.94
CA LEU A 303 -20.32 -23.35 -23.86
C LEU A 303 -21.58 -23.02 -23.05
N ASP A 304 -22.75 -23.50 -23.48
CA ASP A 304 -24.02 -23.35 -22.75
C ASP A 304 -24.81 -24.66 -22.65
N ASN A 305 -25.76 -24.73 -21.72
CA ASN A 305 -26.50 -25.96 -21.41
C ASN A 305 -27.49 -26.36 -22.51
N LYS A 306 -28.00 -25.40 -23.29
CA LYS A 306 -29.00 -25.62 -24.33
C LYS A 306 -28.39 -26.30 -25.56
N THR A 307 -27.11 -26.06 -25.81
CA THR A 307 -26.40 -26.52 -27.02
C THR A 307 -25.42 -27.64 -26.71
N PHE A 308 -24.69 -27.53 -25.60
CA PHE A 308 -23.62 -28.46 -25.24
C PHE A 308 -24.17 -29.76 -24.63
N LEU A 309 -25.14 -29.67 -23.71
CA LEU A 309 -25.60 -30.78 -22.86
C LEU A 309 -27.00 -31.33 -23.21
N SER A 310 -27.65 -30.83 -24.26
CA SER A 310 -29.08 -31.08 -24.53
C SER A 310 -29.45 -32.41 -25.22
N SER A 311 -28.49 -33.28 -25.56
CA SER A 311 -28.80 -34.50 -26.31
C SER A 311 -29.31 -35.65 -25.43
N ALA A 312 -30.56 -36.08 -25.61
CA ALA A 312 -31.14 -37.25 -24.95
C ALA A 312 -30.51 -38.62 -25.32
N HIS A 313 -29.43 -38.63 -26.12
CA HIS A 313 -28.77 -39.82 -26.63
C HIS A 313 -27.27 -39.79 -26.26
N PHE A 314 -26.96 -39.80 -24.96
CA PHE A 314 -25.59 -39.92 -24.49
C PHE A 314 -25.17 -41.39 -24.48
N ASN A 315 -24.09 -41.72 -25.20
CA ASN A 315 -23.40 -42.99 -25.00
C ASN A 315 -22.37 -42.84 -23.89
N ILE A 316 -22.80 -43.07 -22.64
CA ILE A 316 -22.00 -42.93 -21.40
C ILE A 316 -20.72 -43.79 -21.44
N SER A 317 -20.64 -44.83 -22.27
CA SER A 317 -19.46 -45.69 -22.38
C SER A 317 -18.19 -44.94 -22.86
N MET A 318 -18.32 -43.86 -23.63
CA MET A 318 -17.18 -43.08 -24.14
C MET A 318 -16.61 -42.07 -23.13
N LEU A 319 -17.33 -41.81 -22.03
CA LEU A 319 -16.92 -40.91 -20.94
C LEU A 319 -16.19 -41.64 -19.81
N SER A 320 -15.94 -42.93 -19.97
CA SER A 320 -15.46 -43.80 -18.89
C SER A 320 -14.00 -43.58 -18.50
N ASN A 321 -13.20 -42.84 -19.27
CA ASN A 321 -11.77 -42.65 -18.99
C ASN A 321 -11.40 -41.25 -18.49
N ILE A 322 -12.28 -40.25 -18.66
CA ILE A 322 -12.02 -38.88 -18.20
C ILE A 322 -12.04 -38.84 -16.66
N GLN A 323 -10.94 -38.37 -16.09
CA GLN A 323 -10.71 -38.20 -14.66
C GLN A 323 -10.72 -36.72 -14.25
N HIS A 324 -10.23 -35.82 -15.12
CA HIS A 324 -10.25 -34.37 -14.90
C HIS A 324 -10.97 -33.68 -16.05
N LEU A 325 -11.98 -32.88 -15.72
CA LEU A 325 -12.74 -32.08 -16.66
C LEU A 325 -12.83 -30.63 -16.18
N ASP A 326 -12.26 -29.70 -16.95
CA ASP A 326 -12.41 -28.26 -16.75
C ASP A 326 -13.40 -27.66 -17.75
N LEU A 327 -14.48 -27.09 -17.21
CA LEU A 327 -15.54 -26.37 -17.93
C LEU A 327 -15.71 -24.94 -17.38
N SER A 328 -14.68 -24.38 -16.77
CA SER A 328 -14.70 -23.08 -16.14
C SER A 328 -14.96 -21.94 -17.11
N ARG A 329 -15.43 -20.79 -16.61
CA ARG A 329 -15.62 -19.54 -17.36
C ARG A 329 -16.47 -19.69 -18.63
N ASN A 330 -17.47 -20.57 -18.60
CA ASN A 330 -18.42 -20.78 -19.69
C ASN A 330 -19.78 -20.11 -19.37
N SER A 331 -20.82 -20.42 -20.14
CA SER A 331 -22.19 -19.94 -19.96
C SER A 331 -23.14 -21.06 -19.51
N ILE A 332 -22.64 -22.01 -18.72
CA ILE A 332 -23.43 -23.13 -18.18
C ILE A 332 -24.39 -22.58 -17.12
N GLU A 333 -25.70 -22.51 -17.43
CA GLU A 333 -26.73 -21.92 -16.57
C GLU A 333 -27.76 -22.93 -16.02
N GLY A 334 -28.27 -22.69 -14.82
CA GLY A 334 -29.43 -23.43 -14.33
C GLY A 334 -29.08 -24.61 -13.43
N ILE A 335 -29.63 -25.78 -13.77
CA ILE A 335 -29.51 -27.02 -12.98
C ILE A 335 -28.15 -27.67 -13.22
N PHE A 336 -27.54 -28.19 -12.15
CA PHE A 336 -26.31 -28.98 -12.20
C PHE A 336 -26.49 -30.18 -13.16
N PRO A 337 -25.65 -30.34 -14.20
CA PRO A 337 -25.84 -31.40 -15.18
C PRO A 337 -25.65 -32.80 -14.59
N SER A 338 -26.73 -33.60 -14.56
CA SER A 338 -26.70 -34.96 -14.00
C SER A 338 -25.85 -35.95 -14.79
N VAL A 339 -25.45 -35.61 -16.03
CA VAL A 339 -24.56 -36.45 -16.84
C VAL A 339 -23.21 -36.70 -16.16
N PHE A 340 -22.71 -35.72 -15.40
CA PHE A 340 -21.43 -35.85 -14.68
C PHE A 340 -21.51 -36.92 -13.59
N SER A 341 -22.69 -37.12 -12.97
CA SER A 341 -22.90 -38.19 -11.99
C SER A 341 -22.75 -39.60 -12.57
N ASN A 342 -22.90 -39.75 -13.90
CA ASN A 342 -22.72 -41.02 -14.60
C ASN A 342 -21.26 -41.27 -15.03
N MET A 343 -20.36 -40.29 -14.89
CA MET A 343 -18.95 -40.41 -15.24
C MET A 343 -18.17 -41.08 -14.11
N SER A 344 -18.18 -42.42 -14.08
CA SER A 344 -17.60 -43.19 -12.96
C SER A 344 -16.08 -42.97 -12.73
N SER A 345 -15.32 -42.51 -13.73
CA SER A 345 -13.89 -42.23 -13.57
C SER A 345 -13.57 -40.80 -13.17
N LEU A 346 -14.54 -39.89 -13.15
CA LEU A 346 -14.32 -38.49 -12.83
C LEU A 346 -13.81 -38.35 -11.38
N ARG A 347 -12.76 -37.57 -11.19
CA ARG A 347 -12.08 -37.28 -9.91
C ARG A 347 -12.01 -35.78 -9.64
N VAL A 348 -11.79 -34.98 -10.68
CA VAL A 348 -11.70 -33.52 -10.61
C VAL A 348 -12.70 -32.91 -11.60
N LEU A 349 -13.50 -31.96 -11.13
CA LEU A 349 -14.46 -31.24 -11.95
C LEU A 349 -14.39 -29.75 -11.62
N ASP A 350 -13.97 -28.95 -12.59
CA ASP A 350 -14.00 -27.50 -12.51
C ASP A 350 -15.19 -26.94 -13.31
N LEU A 351 -16.09 -26.27 -12.61
CA LEU A 351 -17.25 -25.58 -13.15
C LEU A 351 -17.27 -24.11 -12.70
N SER A 352 -16.12 -23.57 -12.30
CA SER A 352 -15.99 -22.20 -11.82
C SER A 352 -16.37 -21.17 -12.89
N GLY A 353 -16.81 -19.97 -12.52
CA GLY A 353 -17.12 -18.91 -13.48
C GLY A 353 -18.29 -19.21 -14.41
N ASN A 354 -19.29 -19.98 -13.96
CA ASN A 354 -20.50 -20.31 -14.69
C ASN A 354 -21.75 -19.67 -14.03
N MET A 355 -22.95 -20.12 -14.38
CA MET A 355 -24.24 -19.59 -13.89
C MET A 355 -25.10 -20.69 -13.22
N LEU A 356 -24.46 -21.64 -12.54
CA LEU A 356 -25.15 -22.73 -11.83
C LEU A 356 -25.77 -22.25 -10.52
N HIS A 357 -26.96 -22.74 -10.18
CA HIS A 357 -27.69 -22.30 -8.98
C HIS A 357 -28.45 -23.42 -8.24
N SER A 358 -28.26 -24.70 -8.60
CA SER A 358 -29.00 -25.82 -8.00
C SER A 358 -28.10 -26.82 -7.29
N SER A 359 -28.63 -27.51 -6.27
CA SER A 359 -27.97 -28.62 -5.57
C SER A 359 -27.17 -29.57 -6.47
N VAL A 360 -25.92 -29.80 -6.08
CA VAL A 360 -25.03 -30.81 -6.65
C VAL A 360 -25.51 -32.21 -6.24
N PRO A 361 -25.66 -33.17 -7.18
CA PRO A 361 -25.97 -34.57 -6.88
C PRO A 361 -24.75 -35.28 -6.27
N ILE A 362 -24.97 -36.36 -5.51
CA ILE A 362 -23.88 -37.17 -4.95
C ILE A 362 -23.03 -37.78 -6.08
N MET A 363 -21.71 -37.58 -6.03
CA MET A 363 -20.75 -38.05 -7.02
C MET A 363 -19.73 -38.94 -6.32
N ALA A 364 -19.97 -40.26 -6.35
CA ALA A 364 -19.31 -41.21 -5.45
C ALA A 364 -17.78 -41.25 -5.55
N ASN A 365 -17.19 -40.91 -6.69
CA ASN A 365 -15.75 -40.98 -6.92
C ASN A 365 -15.05 -39.61 -7.04
N LEU A 366 -15.81 -38.52 -6.93
CA LEU A 366 -15.24 -37.17 -7.07
C LEU A 366 -14.42 -36.82 -5.82
N LEU A 367 -13.20 -36.34 -6.05
CA LEU A 367 -12.24 -35.94 -5.01
C LEU A 367 -12.11 -34.42 -4.91
N GLU A 368 -12.27 -33.72 -6.03
CA GLU A 368 -12.15 -32.27 -6.12
C GLU A 368 -13.27 -31.67 -6.96
N LEU A 369 -13.83 -30.58 -6.46
CA LEU A 369 -14.94 -29.86 -7.09
C LEU A 369 -14.72 -28.36 -6.95
N ASP A 370 -14.62 -27.67 -8.07
CA ASP A 370 -14.61 -26.21 -8.12
C ASP A 370 -15.94 -25.68 -8.67
N LEU A 371 -16.64 -24.93 -7.84
CA LEU A 371 -17.91 -24.25 -8.11
C LEU A 371 -17.80 -22.74 -7.87
N SER A 372 -16.59 -22.22 -7.81
CA SER A 372 -16.30 -20.81 -7.56
C SER A 372 -16.97 -19.91 -8.59
N VAL A 373 -17.39 -18.71 -8.19
CA VAL A 373 -17.99 -17.71 -9.11
C VAL A 373 -19.18 -18.31 -9.88
N ASN A 374 -20.18 -18.84 -9.16
CA ASN A 374 -21.46 -19.30 -9.70
C ASN A 374 -22.62 -18.52 -9.04
N GLN A 375 -23.84 -19.06 -9.07
CA GLN A 375 -25.08 -18.45 -8.56
C GLN A 375 -25.71 -19.29 -7.43
N PHE A 376 -24.90 -20.04 -6.68
CA PHE A 376 -25.39 -20.83 -5.55
C PHE A 376 -25.85 -19.93 -4.40
N LYS A 377 -27.10 -20.15 -3.95
CA LYS A 377 -27.70 -19.40 -2.84
C LYS A 377 -27.55 -20.10 -1.50
N ASN A 378 -27.42 -21.42 -1.46
CA ASN A 378 -27.22 -22.15 -0.21
C ASN A 378 -25.91 -22.92 -0.25
N ILE A 379 -25.14 -22.85 0.84
CA ILE A 379 -23.89 -23.61 0.98
C ILE A 379 -24.11 -25.13 0.97
N GLU A 380 -25.27 -25.61 1.41
CA GLU A 380 -25.61 -27.04 1.34
C GLU A 380 -25.82 -27.54 -0.10
N ASP A 381 -26.12 -26.62 -1.04
CA ASP A 381 -26.31 -26.95 -2.45
C ASP A 381 -24.99 -27.30 -3.13
N VAL A 382 -23.83 -26.80 -2.65
CA VAL A 382 -22.52 -27.19 -3.20
C VAL A 382 -22.07 -28.59 -2.76
N GLY A 383 -22.88 -29.28 -1.93
CA GLY A 383 -22.66 -30.67 -1.57
C GLY A 383 -21.74 -30.90 -0.38
N ILE A 384 -21.33 -29.85 0.34
CA ILE A 384 -20.40 -29.89 1.48
C ILE A 384 -20.76 -30.97 2.53
N TRP A 385 -22.06 -31.16 2.81
CA TRP A 385 -22.53 -32.11 3.83
C TRP A 385 -22.86 -33.52 3.29
N ARG A 386 -22.91 -33.71 1.97
CA ARG A 386 -23.40 -34.95 1.33
C ARG A 386 -22.33 -35.70 0.54
N GLN A 387 -21.24 -35.04 0.14
CA GLN A 387 -20.12 -35.65 -0.59
C GLN A 387 -19.07 -36.21 0.39
N CYS A 388 -19.35 -37.31 1.10
CA CYS A 388 -18.46 -37.79 2.18
C CYS A 388 -17.00 -38.08 1.74
N HIS A 389 -16.73 -38.35 0.46
CA HIS A 389 -15.41 -38.72 -0.08
C HIS A 389 -14.63 -37.54 -0.67
N LEU A 390 -15.27 -36.37 -0.81
CA LEU A 390 -14.64 -35.19 -1.41
C LEU A 390 -13.52 -34.69 -0.50
N LYS A 391 -12.34 -34.46 -1.08
CA LYS A 391 -11.15 -33.97 -0.39
C LYS A 391 -11.02 -32.45 -0.51
N GLN A 392 -11.38 -31.89 -1.67
CA GLN A 392 -11.24 -30.46 -1.94
C GLN A 392 -12.54 -29.89 -2.49
N LEU A 393 -12.95 -28.75 -1.94
CA LEU A 393 -14.13 -28.02 -2.36
C LEU A 393 -13.81 -26.52 -2.44
N PHE A 394 -13.94 -25.97 -3.63
CA PHE A 394 -13.84 -24.54 -3.89
C PHE A 394 -15.22 -24.02 -4.28
N ALA A 395 -15.72 -23.02 -3.55
CA ALA A 395 -16.98 -22.37 -3.87
C ALA A 395 -16.96 -20.87 -3.55
N LEU A 396 -15.78 -20.23 -3.70
CA LEU A 396 -15.60 -18.80 -3.47
C LEU A 396 -16.49 -17.96 -4.37
N ARG A 397 -16.83 -16.76 -3.91
CA ARG A 397 -17.60 -15.73 -4.65
C ARG A 397 -18.95 -16.23 -5.20
N ASN A 398 -19.65 -17.09 -4.46
CA ASN A 398 -21.05 -17.47 -4.71
C ASN A 398 -22.02 -16.66 -3.84
N PRO A 399 -23.18 -16.20 -4.34
CA PRO A 399 -24.10 -15.32 -3.62
C PRO A 399 -24.94 -16.06 -2.55
N PHE A 400 -24.30 -16.60 -1.52
CA PHE A 400 -24.97 -17.34 -0.44
C PHE A 400 -25.93 -16.45 0.37
N GLU A 401 -27.16 -16.92 0.59
CA GLU A 401 -28.21 -16.29 1.41
C GLU A 401 -28.18 -16.84 2.86
N ILE A 402 -28.41 -15.95 3.85
CA ILE A 402 -27.91 -16.01 5.24
C ILE A 402 -28.49 -17.11 6.15
N GLU A 403 -29.59 -17.78 5.79
CA GLU A 403 -30.42 -18.36 6.85
C GLU A 403 -30.07 -19.78 7.31
N ARG A 404 -29.27 -20.57 6.57
CA ARG A 404 -28.97 -21.97 6.98
C ARG A 404 -27.61 -22.46 6.49
N ILE A 405 -26.61 -22.36 7.34
CA ILE A 405 -25.37 -23.14 7.20
C ILE A 405 -25.44 -24.44 8.02
N ASP A 406 -26.34 -24.50 9.01
CA ASP A 406 -26.50 -25.70 9.83
C ASP A 406 -26.94 -26.89 8.96
N PRO A 407 -26.28 -28.06 9.11
CA PRO A 407 -26.63 -29.23 8.34
C PRO A 407 -28.09 -29.60 8.60
N PRO A 408 -28.87 -29.99 7.58
CA PRO A 408 -30.23 -30.47 7.77
C PRO A 408 -30.27 -31.54 8.88
N GLN A 409 -31.29 -31.50 9.75
CA GLN A 409 -31.45 -32.46 10.87
C GLN A 409 -31.45 -33.95 10.44
N ASN A 410 -31.55 -34.22 9.14
CA ASN A 410 -31.57 -35.56 8.53
C ASN A 410 -30.31 -35.91 7.70
N VAL A 411 -29.17 -35.23 7.83
CA VAL A 411 -27.93 -35.69 7.19
C VAL A 411 -27.28 -36.80 8.04
N SER A 412 -27.57 -38.04 7.68
CA SER A 412 -27.01 -39.27 8.27
C SER A 412 -25.49 -39.39 8.07
N GLU A 413 -24.78 -39.74 9.15
CA GLU A 413 -23.71 -40.76 9.21
C GLU A 413 -22.46 -40.67 8.29
N CYS A 414 -21.96 -39.50 7.85
CA CYS A 414 -20.54 -39.44 7.47
C CYS A 414 -19.71 -39.51 8.77
N SER A 415 -19.18 -40.67 9.14
CA SER A 415 -18.43 -40.84 10.39
C SER A 415 -17.08 -40.10 10.39
N GLN A 416 -16.51 -39.82 9.21
CA GLN A 416 -15.31 -39.02 9.00
C GLN A 416 -15.41 -38.35 7.63
N TYR A 417 -15.85 -37.09 7.56
CA TYR A 417 -15.80 -36.33 6.30
C TYR A 417 -14.35 -36.32 5.76
N ALA A 418 -14.15 -36.62 4.48
CA ALA A 418 -12.82 -36.69 3.86
C ALA A 418 -12.23 -35.32 3.50
N LEU A 419 -12.95 -34.23 3.73
CA LEU A 419 -12.56 -32.89 3.28
C LEU A 419 -11.29 -32.41 4.00
N GLU A 420 -10.29 -32.09 3.20
CA GLU A 420 -8.97 -31.60 3.59
C GLU A 420 -8.81 -30.10 3.24
N TRP A 421 -9.42 -29.65 2.13
CA TRP A 421 -9.36 -28.27 1.64
C TRP A 421 -10.78 -27.70 1.43
N LEU A 422 -11.05 -26.55 2.03
CA LEU A 422 -12.31 -25.84 1.88
C LEU A 422 -12.08 -24.34 1.68
N ASP A 423 -12.50 -23.83 0.53
CA ASP A 423 -12.50 -22.39 0.22
C ASP A 423 -13.92 -21.91 -0.07
N LEU A 424 -14.39 -20.99 0.77
CA LEU A 424 -15.68 -20.33 0.65
C LEU A 424 -15.55 -18.80 0.69
N SER A 425 -14.36 -18.28 0.36
CA SER A 425 -14.02 -16.86 0.46
C SER A 425 -14.91 -15.97 -0.42
N GLY A 426 -14.97 -14.69 -0.08
CA GLY A 426 -15.50 -13.66 -0.97
C GLY A 426 -17.02 -13.40 -0.93
N CYS A 427 -17.86 -14.23 -0.30
CA CYS A 427 -19.34 -14.03 -0.33
C CYS A 427 -20.14 -14.64 0.85
N LEU A 428 -19.52 -15.07 1.96
CA LEU A 428 -20.30 -15.54 3.11
C LEU A 428 -20.87 -14.38 3.93
N ASN A 429 -22.01 -14.61 4.60
CA ASN A 429 -22.62 -13.67 5.53
C ASN A 429 -23.29 -14.46 6.68
N GLY A 430 -23.54 -13.81 7.82
CA GLY A 430 -23.99 -14.48 9.05
C GLY A 430 -22.82 -14.83 9.97
N THR A 431 -22.95 -15.87 10.78
CA THR A 431 -21.90 -16.32 11.72
C THR A 431 -21.21 -17.57 11.23
N ILE A 432 -19.95 -17.79 11.63
CA ILE A 432 -19.28 -19.07 11.36
C ILE A 432 -20.01 -20.18 12.16
N PRO A 433 -20.44 -21.28 11.54
CA PRO A 433 -21.19 -22.34 12.21
C PRO A 433 -20.28 -23.30 12.97
N GLU A 434 -20.74 -23.74 14.15
CA GLU A 434 -20.08 -24.79 14.95
C GLU A 434 -19.94 -26.12 14.19
N ALA A 435 -20.78 -26.35 13.18
CA ALA A 435 -20.75 -27.56 12.36
C ALA A 435 -19.45 -27.75 11.58
N PHE A 436 -18.70 -26.68 11.25
CA PHE A 436 -17.39 -26.80 10.61
C PHE A 436 -16.37 -27.55 11.48
N GLY A 437 -16.53 -27.53 12.80
CA GLY A 437 -15.73 -28.38 13.70
C GLY A 437 -15.93 -29.89 13.51
N ARG A 438 -16.92 -30.34 12.72
CA ARG A 438 -17.11 -31.76 12.35
C ARG A 438 -16.21 -32.22 11.21
N LEU A 439 -15.60 -31.29 10.46
CA LEU A 439 -14.73 -31.58 9.33
C LEU A 439 -13.30 -31.85 9.83
N THR A 440 -13.14 -32.93 10.61
CA THR A 440 -11.93 -33.17 11.42
C THR A 440 -10.65 -33.39 10.61
N ASN A 441 -10.76 -33.67 9.31
CA ASN A 441 -9.63 -33.88 8.39
C ASN A 441 -9.17 -32.59 7.70
N LEU A 442 -9.82 -31.44 7.95
CA LEU A 442 -9.44 -30.16 7.36
C LEU A 442 -7.99 -29.82 7.69
N ARG A 443 -7.27 -29.43 6.65
CA ARG A 443 -5.91 -28.87 6.68
C ARG A 443 -5.92 -27.40 6.28
N HIS A 444 -6.75 -27.03 5.30
CA HIS A 444 -6.89 -25.65 4.84
C HIS A 444 -8.36 -25.23 4.92
N LEU A 445 -8.60 -24.06 5.53
CA LEU A 445 -9.91 -23.43 5.60
C LEU A 445 -9.80 -21.93 5.29
N ASP A 446 -10.39 -21.51 4.18
CA ASP A 446 -10.50 -20.09 3.81
C ASP A 446 -11.96 -19.63 3.82
N LEU A 447 -12.25 -18.68 4.72
CA LEU A 447 -13.53 -17.97 4.82
C LEU A 447 -13.33 -16.44 4.73
N SER A 448 -12.21 -15.99 4.17
CA SER A 448 -11.80 -14.59 4.08
C SER A 448 -12.67 -13.77 3.12
N MET A 449 -12.46 -12.45 3.11
CA MET A 449 -13.09 -11.50 2.18
C MET A 449 -14.63 -11.59 2.16
N SER A 450 -15.23 -11.90 3.31
CA SER A 450 -16.66 -12.14 3.46
C SER A 450 -17.29 -11.10 4.41
N SER A 451 -18.61 -11.19 4.63
CA SER A 451 -19.35 -10.37 5.60
C SER A 451 -19.69 -11.15 6.87
N LEU A 452 -18.83 -12.09 7.28
CA LEU A 452 -19.06 -12.90 8.48
C LEU A 452 -19.02 -12.04 9.75
N THR A 453 -19.87 -12.37 10.71
CA THR A 453 -20.10 -11.66 11.98
C THR A 453 -20.05 -12.65 13.16
N GLY A 454 -20.14 -12.15 14.39
CA GLY A 454 -20.12 -13.00 15.58
C GLY A 454 -18.72 -13.55 15.90
N PRO A 455 -18.59 -14.42 16.91
CA PRO A 455 -17.31 -14.96 17.35
C PRO A 455 -16.79 -16.10 16.46
N ILE A 456 -15.48 -16.33 16.52
CA ILE A 456 -14.86 -17.54 15.99
C ILE A 456 -15.26 -18.73 16.89
N PRO A 457 -15.92 -19.78 16.37
CA PRO A 457 -16.36 -20.93 17.14
C PRO A 457 -15.22 -21.68 17.83
N GLU A 458 -15.42 -22.09 19.09
CA GLU A 458 -14.43 -22.91 19.81
C GLU A 458 -14.20 -24.28 19.15
N SER A 459 -15.18 -24.79 18.40
CA SER A 459 -15.07 -26.05 17.68
C SER A 459 -14.00 -26.03 16.59
N LEU A 460 -13.75 -24.89 15.94
CA LEU A 460 -12.63 -24.74 14.99
C LEU A 460 -11.28 -24.93 15.70
N GLY A 461 -11.19 -24.48 16.95
CA GLY A 461 -10.02 -24.69 17.80
C GLY A 461 -9.68 -26.15 18.08
N ARG A 462 -10.57 -27.11 17.76
CA ARG A 462 -10.37 -28.55 17.99
C ARG A 462 -9.86 -29.31 16.77
N LEU A 463 -9.74 -28.67 15.61
CA LEU A 463 -9.30 -29.28 14.35
C LEU A 463 -7.78 -29.51 14.37
N ARG A 464 -7.36 -30.74 14.66
CA ARG A 464 -5.94 -31.07 14.92
C ARG A 464 -5.04 -31.12 13.69
N TYR A 465 -5.63 -31.37 12.51
CA TYR A 465 -4.91 -31.40 11.24
C TYR A 465 -4.91 -30.06 10.54
N LEU A 466 -5.54 -29.02 11.10
CA LEU A 466 -5.58 -27.71 10.49
C LEU A 466 -4.16 -27.11 10.47
N GLU A 467 -3.71 -26.81 9.26
CA GLU A 467 -2.41 -26.24 8.90
C GLU A 467 -2.58 -24.76 8.55
N GLU A 468 -3.64 -24.42 7.81
CA GLU A 468 -3.90 -23.04 7.37
C GLU A 468 -5.34 -22.61 7.69
N LEU A 469 -5.46 -21.42 8.28
CA LEU A 469 -6.75 -20.80 8.59
C LEU A 469 -6.76 -19.33 8.17
N TYR A 470 -7.62 -18.98 7.22
CA TYR A 470 -7.83 -17.62 6.73
C TYR A 470 -9.25 -17.16 7.05
N LEU A 471 -9.34 -16.16 7.92
CA LEU A 471 -10.60 -15.50 8.32
C LEU A 471 -10.55 -13.98 8.08
N SER A 472 -9.56 -13.50 7.34
CA SER A 472 -9.31 -12.07 7.18
C SER A 472 -10.39 -11.33 6.40
N HIS A 473 -10.42 -10.01 6.54
CA HIS A 473 -11.38 -9.13 5.86
C HIS A 473 -12.84 -9.56 6.08
N ASN A 474 -13.23 -9.67 7.36
CA ASN A 474 -14.59 -9.98 7.81
C ASN A 474 -15.04 -8.97 8.89
N ARG A 475 -16.16 -9.24 9.58
CA ARG A 475 -16.67 -8.46 10.73
C ARG A 475 -16.77 -9.33 11.98
N LEU A 476 -15.85 -10.29 12.14
CA LEU A 476 -15.82 -11.20 13.29
C LEU A 476 -15.53 -10.42 14.57
N THR A 477 -16.17 -10.82 15.67
CA THR A 477 -16.14 -10.13 16.97
C THR A 477 -15.72 -11.10 18.08
N GLY A 478 -15.56 -10.62 19.30
CA GLY A 478 -15.24 -11.49 20.44
C GLY A 478 -13.78 -11.94 20.48
N PRO A 479 -13.41 -12.78 21.48
CA PRO A 479 -12.03 -13.18 21.70
C PRO A 479 -11.56 -14.26 20.72
N ILE A 480 -10.25 -14.30 20.48
CA ILE A 480 -9.60 -15.36 19.73
C ILE A 480 -9.63 -16.66 20.55
N PRO A 481 -10.18 -17.78 20.03
CA PRO A 481 -10.20 -19.06 20.74
C PRO A 481 -8.82 -19.71 20.78
N THR A 482 -8.66 -20.74 21.60
CA THR A 482 -7.45 -21.57 21.60
C THR A 482 -7.48 -22.56 20.44
N PHE A 483 -6.39 -22.66 19.69
CA PHE A 483 -6.23 -23.67 18.63
C PHE A 483 -5.38 -24.85 19.12
N LEU A 484 -5.84 -26.07 18.82
CA LEU A 484 -5.20 -27.34 19.13
C LEU A 484 -4.87 -28.02 17.80
N GLY A 485 -3.70 -27.74 17.22
CA GLY A 485 -3.35 -28.28 15.90
C GLY A 485 -1.93 -27.98 15.47
N ASN A 486 -1.68 -28.17 14.17
CA ASN A 486 -0.39 -28.00 13.52
C ASN A 486 -0.40 -26.80 12.57
N LEU A 487 -1.02 -25.69 13.01
CA LEU A 487 -1.15 -24.48 12.21
C LEU A 487 0.25 -23.96 11.82
N SER A 488 0.49 -23.84 10.52
CA SER A 488 1.61 -23.11 9.90
C SER A 488 1.23 -21.67 9.59
N ARG A 489 -0.03 -21.41 9.25
CA ARG A 489 -0.51 -20.05 8.93
C ARG A 489 -1.84 -19.74 9.60
N LEU A 490 -1.89 -18.60 10.26
CA LEU A 490 -3.09 -18.08 10.90
C LEU A 490 -3.30 -16.62 10.52
N ASP A 491 -4.31 -16.36 9.69
CA ASP A 491 -4.71 -15.01 9.30
C ASP A 491 -6.10 -14.65 9.82
N LEU A 492 -6.11 -13.77 10.82
CA LEU A 492 -7.32 -13.20 11.45
C LEU A 492 -7.42 -11.69 11.22
N SER A 493 -6.63 -11.14 10.30
CA SER A 493 -6.49 -9.70 10.09
C SER A 493 -7.78 -9.03 9.58
N TYR A 494 -7.89 -7.71 9.72
CA TYR A 494 -9.02 -6.91 9.22
C TYR A 494 -10.38 -7.44 9.71
N ASN A 495 -10.55 -7.48 11.04
CA ASN A 495 -11.77 -7.91 11.72
C ASN A 495 -12.08 -6.97 12.91
N GLN A 496 -13.00 -7.37 13.80
CA GLN A 496 -13.36 -6.65 15.03
C GLN A 496 -13.09 -7.50 16.28
N LEU A 497 -12.10 -8.40 16.21
CA LEU A 497 -11.74 -9.31 17.31
C LEU A 497 -11.19 -8.52 18.50
N ASN A 498 -11.52 -8.97 19.72
CA ASN A 498 -11.15 -8.30 20.96
C ASN A 498 -10.52 -9.27 21.98
N GLY A 499 -10.31 -8.82 23.21
CA GLY A 499 -9.60 -9.62 24.22
C GLY A 499 -8.09 -9.69 23.94
N SER A 500 -7.39 -10.65 24.55
CA SER A 500 -5.94 -10.79 24.44
C SER A 500 -5.52 -11.89 23.47
N ILE A 501 -4.31 -11.77 22.91
CA ILE A 501 -3.66 -12.86 22.16
C ILE A 501 -3.48 -14.05 23.12
N PRO A 502 -3.97 -15.27 22.81
CA PRO A 502 -3.88 -16.40 23.72
C PRO A 502 -2.44 -16.87 23.96
N GLU A 503 -2.05 -17.09 25.23
CA GLU A 503 -0.72 -17.64 25.56
C GLU A 503 -0.47 -19.01 24.91
N SER A 504 -1.53 -19.77 24.65
CA SER A 504 -1.48 -21.09 24.02
C SER A 504 -0.93 -21.06 22.60
N PHE A 505 -0.88 -19.90 21.93
CA PHE A 505 -0.27 -19.78 20.60
C PHE A 505 1.21 -20.21 20.62
N GLY A 506 1.90 -20.02 21.75
CA GLY A 506 3.27 -20.52 21.94
C GLY A 506 3.43 -22.05 21.95
N ASN A 507 2.35 -22.81 21.75
CA ASN A 507 2.39 -24.27 21.55
C ASN A 507 2.24 -24.69 20.07
N LEU A 508 1.97 -23.77 19.15
CA LEU A 508 1.80 -24.04 17.72
C LEU A 508 3.17 -24.12 17.04
N ALA A 509 3.92 -25.18 17.31
CA ALA A 509 5.33 -25.29 16.94
C ALA A 509 5.63 -25.20 15.43
N ALA A 510 4.63 -25.46 14.58
CA ALA A 510 4.73 -25.34 13.13
C ALA A 510 4.39 -23.94 12.59
N LEU A 511 3.98 -22.99 13.44
CA LEU A 511 3.51 -21.67 13.00
C LEU A 511 4.65 -20.87 12.37
N GLU A 512 4.46 -20.49 11.12
CA GLU A 512 5.37 -19.71 10.28
C GLU A 512 4.86 -18.28 10.12
N SER A 513 3.54 -18.09 9.95
CA SER A 513 2.93 -16.79 9.71
C SER A 513 1.76 -16.52 10.65
N LEU A 514 1.82 -15.38 11.36
CA LEU A 514 0.77 -14.92 12.27
C LEU A 514 0.31 -13.50 11.92
N TYR A 515 -0.90 -13.38 11.38
CA TYR A 515 -1.50 -12.11 10.96
C TYR A 515 -2.73 -11.77 11.80
N LEU A 516 -2.63 -10.69 12.57
CA LEU A 516 -3.63 -10.21 13.52
C LEU A 516 -3.95 -8.71 13.34
N GLN A 517 -3.36 -8.07 12.33
CA GLN A 517 -3.44 -6.63 12.12
C GLN A 517 -4.88 -6.13 11.89
N SER A 518 -5.13 -4.86 12.21
CA SER A 518 -6.43 -4.21 12.04
C SER A 518 -7.57 -4.95 12.77
N ASN A 519 -7.47 -5.01 14.11
CA ASN A 519 -8.46 -5.58 15.02
C ASN A 519 -8.63 -4.69 16.28
N HIS A 520 -9.29 -5.19 17.32
CA HIS A 520 -9.45 -4.53 18.62
C HIS A 520 -8.78 -5.33 19.76
N LEU A 521 -7.69 -6.03 19.47
CA LEU A 521 -6.97 -6.86 20.44
C LEU A 521 -6.31 -5.99 21.51
N THR A 522 -6.29 -6.46 22.74
CA THR A 522 -5.84 -5.77 23.96
C THR A 522 -4.86 -6.64 24.74
N GLY A 523 -4.25 -6.09 25.79
CA GLY A 523 -3.30 -6.84 26.63
C GLY A 523 -1.91 -6.98 26.00
N PRO A 524 -1.00 -7.71 26.66
CA PRO A 524 0.40 -7.81 26.23
C PRO A 524 0.59 -8.81 25.10
N ILE A 525 1.66 -8.61 24.32
CA ILE A 525 2.19 -9.65 23.43
C ILE A 525 2.69 -10.82 24.29
N PRO A 526 2.19 -12.06 24.13
CA PRO A 526 2.58 -13.19 24.97
C PRO A 526 4.06 -13.56 24.79
N ALA A 527 4.80 -13.68 25.89
CA ALA A 527 6.19 -14.12 25.85
C ALA A 527 6.37 -15.56 25.31
N SER A 528 5.30 -16.37 25.35
CA SER A 528 5.27 -17.73 24.82
C SER A 528 5.47 -17.79 23.30
N LEU A 529 5.19 -16.71 22.56
CA LEU A 529 5.46 -16.63 21.11
C LEU A 529 6.94 -16.82 20.77
N GLY A 530 7.85 -16.41 21.66
CA GLY A 530 9.30 -16.61 21.47
C GLY A 530 9.76 -18.08 21.45
N ARG A 531 8.85 -19.04 21.71
CA ARG A 531 9.13 -20.48 21.57
C ARG A 531 8.98 -21.01 20.14
N LEU A 532 8.34 -20.25 19.26
CA LEU A 532 7.94 -20.68 17.92
C LEU A 532 9.09 -20.47 16.92
N VAL A 533 10.10 -21.31 16.96
CA VAL A 533 11.36 -21.09 16.21
C VAL A 533 11.20 -21.07 14.69
N SER A 534 10.12 -21.61 14.14
CA SER A 534 9.77 -21.60 12.71
C SER A 534 9.04 -20.33 12.26
N LEU A 535 8.75 -19.41 13.18
CA LEU A 535 7.98 -18.21 12.88
C LEU A 535 8.82 -17.24 12.04
N GLN A 536 8.31 -16.93 10.84
CA GLN A 536 8.94 -16.07 9.84
C GLN A 536 8.29 -14.68 9.81
N GLU A 537 6.97 -14.61 9.96
CA GLU A 537 6.24 -13.34 9.91
C GLU A 537 5.29 -13.14 11.10
N ILE A 538 5.40 -11.96 11.72
CA ILE A 538 4.44 -11.47 12.71
C ILE A 538 3.88 -10.13 12.23
N ARG A 539 2.56 -10.05 12.07
CA ARG A 539 1.84 -8.79 11.85
C ARG A 539 0.74 -8.61 12.88
N MET A 540 0.86 -7.57 13.69
CA MET A 540 -0.06 -7.26 14.79
C MET A 540 -0.46 -5.78 14.83
N SER A 541 -0.24 -5.06 13.72
CA SER A 541 -0.46 -3.62 13.64
C SER A 541 -1.91 -3.20 13.81
N SER A 542 -2.14 -1.91 14.12
CA SER A 542 -3.48 -1.33 14.25
C SER A 542 -4.38 -2.13 15.21
N ASN A 543 -3.94 -2.22 16.46
CA ASN A 543 -4.64 -2.87 17.56
C ASN A 543 -4.52 -2.00 18.84
N LEU A 544 -4.99 -2.52 19.98
CA LEU A 544 -4.90 -1.87 21.30
C LEU A 544 -3.95 -2.64 22.24
N LEU A 545 -2.94 -3.32 21.69
CA LEU A 545 -1.96 -4.09 22.47
C LEU A 545 -1.15 -3.15 23.36
N ASN A 546 -0.83 -3.60 24.58
CA ASN A 546 -0.13 -2.79 25.58
C ASN A 546 1.00 -3.56 26.26
N GLY A 547 1.64 -2.96 27.26
CA GLY A 547 2.80 -3.56 27.92
C GLY A 547 4.06 -3.52 27.04
N THR A 548 5.03 -4.37 27.36
CA THR A 548 6.35 -4.38 26.72
C THR A 548 6.45 -5.41 25.60
N ILE A 549 7.33 -5.17 24.63
CA ILE A 549 7.78 -6.21 23.69
C ILE A 549 8.53 -7.29 24.49
N PRO A 550 8.14 -8.58 24.45
CA PRO A 550 8.84 -9.64 25.15
C PRO A 550 10.25 -9.84 24.58
N VAL A 551 11.27 -9.91 25.44
CA VAL A 551 12.66 -10.23 25.04
C VAL A 551 12.76 -11.59 24.34
N SER A 552 11.83 -12.51 24.61
CA SER A 552 11.78 -13.81 23.96
C SER A 552 11.55 -13.74 22.44
N ILE A 553 11.03 -12.63 21.90
CA ILE A 553 11.00 -12.41 20.44
C ILE A 553 12.40 -12.50 19.84
N GLY A 554 13.43 -12.05 20.56
CA GLY A 554 14.83 -12.15 20.11
C GLY A 554 15.37 -13.57 19.96
N GLN A 555 14.56 -14.61 20.22
CA GLN A 555 14.90 -16.03 20.02
C GLN A 555 14.44 -16.59 18.66
N LEU A 556 13.62 -15.84 17.90
CA LEU A 556 13.01 -16.30 16.65
C LEU A 556 13.98 -16.17 15.47
N ALA A 557 14.87 -17.15 15.30
CA ALA A 557 15.97 -17.08 14.35
C ALA A 557 15.55 -16.96 12.87
N GLU A 558 14.36 -17.46 12.51
CA GLU A 558 13.80 -17.43 11.16
C GLU A 558 12.92 -16.19 10.89
N LEU A 559 12.70 -15.32 11.89
CA LEU A 559 11.83 -14.15 11.76
C LEU A 559 12.43 -13.15 10.76
N SER A 560 11.71 -12.93 9.67
CA SER A 560 12.06 -12.00 8.59
C SER A 560 11.29 -10.69 8.68
N LEU A 561 10.05 -10.72 9.18
CA LEU A 561 9.18 -9.56 9.30
C LEU A 561 8.52 -9.46 10.68
N LEU A 562 8.66 -8.30 11.30
CA LEU A 562 7.97 -7.93 12.54
C LEU A 562 7.27 -6.59 12.38
N ASP A 563 5.94 -6.62 12.32
CA ASP A 563 5.08 -5.44 12.37
C ASP A 563 4.21 -5.44 13.63
N ILE A 564 4.48 -4.48 14.51
CA ILE A 564 3.78 -4.22 15.77
C ILE A 564 3.33 -2.76 15.86
N SER A 565 3.24 -2.09 14.72
CA SER A 565 2.93 -0.67 14.63
C SER A 565 1.51 -0.32 15.09
N ASP A 566 1.23 0.96 15.32
CA ASP A 566 -0.11 1.47 15.65
C ASP A 566 -0.79 0.70 16.78
N ASN A 567 -0.11 0.66 17.94
CA ASN A 567 -0.54 0.02 19.17
C ASN A 567 -0.29 0.93 20.37
N SER A 568 -0.50 0.42 21.59
CA SER A 568 -0.22 1.10 22.86
C SER A 568 0.98 0.49 23.61
N LEU A 569 1.96 -0.05 22.88
CA LEU A 569 3.16 -0.67 23.48
C LEU A 569 4.02 0.38 24.18
N GLU A 570 4.65 -0.03 25.28
CA GLU A 570 5.47 0.82 26.14
C GLU A 570 6.73 0.10 26.62
N GLY A 571 7.59 0.85 27.32
CA GLY A 571 8.82 0.31 27.89
C GLY A 571 10.04 0.54 27.00
N VAL A 572 11.11 -0.22 27.25
CA VAL A 572 12.44 0.00 26.66
C VAL A 572 12.83 -1.18 25.78
N VAL A 573 13.11 -0.90 24.51
CA VAL A 573 13.68 -1.84 23.54
C VAL A 573 15.20 -1.72 23.58
N SER A 574 15.85 -2.85 23.79
CA SER A 574 17.32 -3.04 23.82
C SER A 574 17.76 -4.13 22.84
N GLU A 575 19.06 -4.29 22.67
CA GLU A 575 19.71 -5.30 21.81
C GLU A 575 19.20 -6.72 22.08
N ALA A 576 18.82 -7.02 23.32
CA ALA A 576 18.32 -8.33 23.72
C ALA A 576 17.04 -8.75 22.97
N HIS A 577 16.21 -7.79 22.57
CA HIS A 577 14.98 -8.07 21.82
C HIS A 577 15.25 -8.53 20.38
N PHE A 578 16.48 -8.35 19.90
CA PHE A 578 16.85 -8.64 18.52
C PHE A 578 18.11 -9.53 18.40
N ALA A 579 18.54 -10.14 19.50
CA ALA A 579 19.88 -10.74 19.62
C ALA A 579 20.16 -11.90 18.65
N ASN A 580 19.14 -12.71 18.29
CA ASN A 580 19.30 -13.86 17.39
C ASN A 580 18.53 -13.72 16.07
N LEU A 581 17.98 -12.54 15.74
CA LEU A 581 17.11 -12.35 14.58
C LEU A 581 17.90 -12.20 13.28
N ALA A 582 18.70 -13.19 12.88
CA ALA A 582 19.62 -13.06 11.74
C ALA A 582 18.93 -12.84 10.37
N MET A 583 17.68 -13.27 10.24
CA MET A 583 16.88 -13.17 9.00
C MET A 583 16.04 -11.89 8.90
N LEU A 584 16.02 -11.04 9.94
CA LEU A 584 15.12 -9.88 10.01
C LEU A 584 15.44 -8.87 8.89
N SER A 585 14.48 -8.67 8.00
CA SER A 585 14.59 -7.73 6.87
C SER A 585 13.60 -6.57 6.98
N ALA A 586 12.51 -6.73 7.72
CA ALA A 586 11.49 -5.70 7.91
C ALA A 586 11.12 -5.53 9.40
N LEU A 587 11.21 -4.30 9.89
CA LEU A 587 10.78 -3.94 11.23
C LEU A 587 9.90 -2.68 11.20
N ASP A 588 8.64 -2.84 11.58
CA ASP A 588 7.73 -1.73 11.85
C ASP A 588 7.26 -1.77 13.32
N ALA A 589 7.64 -0.73 14.06
CA ALA A 589 7.16 -0.51 15.42
C ALA A 589 6.51 0.88 15.57
N SER A 590 6.25 1.55 14.45
CA SER A 590 5.79 2.93 14.42
C SER A 590 4.48 3.15 15.17
N SER A 591 4.18 4.40 15.50
CA SER A 591 2.96 4.82 16.21
C SER A 591 2.80 4.25 17.62
N ASN A 592 3.87 3.74 18.25
CA ASN A 592 3.90 3.38 19.67
C ASN A 592 4.58 4.48 20.52
N THR A 593 3.83 5.54 20.85
CA THR A 593 4.36 6.78 21.46
C THR A 593 5.06 6.64 22.82
N LYS A 594 4.85 5.54 23.54
CA LYS A 594 5.50 5.25 24.83
C LYS A 594 6.66 4.26 24.73
N LEU A 595 6.89 3.68 23.55
CA LEU A 595 7.94 2.71 23.32
C LEU A 595 9.27 3.44 23.09
N THR A 596 10.29 3.09 23.87
CA THR A 596 11.60 3.74 23.81
C THR A 596 12.68 2.80 23.29
N PHE A 597 13.25 3.09 22.12
CA PHE A 597 14.42 2.41 21.60
C PHE A 597 15.68 2.97 22.25
N ASN A 598 16.31 2.18 23.11
CA ASN A 598 17.56 2.51 23.79
C ASN A 598 18.61 1.44 23.51
N VAL A 599 19.22 1.58 22.34
CA VAL A 599 20.20 0.64 21.80
C VAL A 599 21.58 1.30 21.81
N SER A 600 22.61 0.55 22.22
CA SER A 600 24.00 0.98 22.27
C SER A 600 24.51 1.40 20.90
N CYS A 601 25.29 2.47 20.88
CA CYS A 601 25.95 2.96 19.68
C CYS A 601 27.05 2.03 19.15
N GLU A 602 27.53 1.09 19.96
CA GLU A 602 28.55 0.10 19.59
C GLU A 602 27.95 -1.20 19.06
N TRP A 603 26.64 -1.39 19.20
CA TRP A 603 25.98 -2.62 18.81
C TRP A 603 25.98 -2.81 17.29
N ILE A 604 26.22 -4.05 16.88
CA ILE A 604 26.15 -4.50 15.50
C ILE A 604 25.01 -5.52 15.46
N PRO A 605 23.85 -5.17 14.88
CA PRO A 605 22.74 -6.12 14.76
C PRO A 605 23.14 -7.32 13.89
N PRO A 606 22.61 -8.53 14.17
CA PRO A 606 22.92 -9.73 13.40
C PRO A 606 22.21 -9.80 12.03
N PHE A 607 21.49 -8.75 11.62
CA PHE A 607 20.62 -8.72 10.44
C PHE A 607 20.87 -7.50 9.54
N GLN A 608 20.25 -7.55 8.35
CA GLN A 608 20.23 -6.47 7.36
C GLN A 608 18.78 -6.11 7.02
N LEU A 609 18.34 -4.96 7.55
CA LEU A 609 17.03 -4.41 7.27
C LEU A 609 16.99 -3.80 5.87
N ARG A 610 15.88 -4.07 5.18
CA ARG A 610 15.39 -3.37 3.99
C ARG A 610 14.42 -2.27 4.36
N PHE A 611 13.55 -2.54 5.34
CA PHE A 611 12.53 -1.62 5.81
C PHE A 611 12.64 -1.38 7.31
N LEU A 612 12.70 -0.11 7.71
CA LEU A 612 12.67 0.28 9.12
C LEU A 612 11.73 1.45 9.36
N TYR A 613 10.65 1.20 10.10
CA TYR A 613 9.67 2.20 10.50
C TYR A 613 9.59 2.30 12.02
N LEU A 614 10.12 3.39 12.56
CA LEU A 614 10.08 3.73 13.99
C LEU A 614 9.40 5.09 14.22
N GLY A 615 8.60 5.54 13.25
CA GLY A 615 7.88 6.81 13.32
C GLY A 615 7.03 6.90 14.60
N SER A 616 7.00 8.04 15.26
CA SER A 616 6.27 8.26 16.52
C SER A 616 6.65 7.32 17.69
N CYS A 617 7.81 6.68 17.66
CA CYS A 617 8.44 6.06 18.84
C CYS A 617 9.40 7.03 19.54
N ASN A 618 9.89 6.71 20.74
CA ASN A 618 10.95 7.48 21.38
C ASN A 618 12.32 6.85 21.07
N ILE A 619 13.22 7.56 20.39
CA ILE A 619 14.58 7.07 20.14
C ILE A 619 15.56 7.75 21.10
N ALA A 620 16.15 6.97 22.01
CA ALA A 620 17.15 7.46 22.94
C ALA A 620 18.50 7.69 22.25
N ASN A 621 19.30 8.59 22.81
CA ASN A 621 20.68 8.88 22.40
C ASN A 621 20.86 9.47 20.99
N GLY A 622 19.82 10.09 20.42
CA GLY A 622 19.92 10.81 19.14
C GLY A 622 19.80 9.89 17.93
N PHE A 623 20.45 10.23 16.82
CA PHE A 623 20.32 9.45 15.58
C PHE A 623 20.91 8.04 15.76
N PRO A 624 20.17 6.95 15.47
CA PRO A 624 20.63 5.58 15.77
C PRO A 624 21.94 5.22 15.05
N GLN A 625 23.00 4.96 15.82
CA GLN A 625 24.33 4.72 15.25
C GLN A 625 24.52 3.33 14.65
N TRP A 626 23.76 2.33 15.13
CA TRP A 626 23.83 0.95 14.63
C TRP A 626 23.37 0.82 13.16
N LEU A 627 22.57 1.78 12.66
CA LEU A 627 22.13 1.86 11.26
C LEU A 627 23.29 1.96 10.25
N ARG A 628 24.48 2.41 10.68
CA ARG A 628 25.68 2.50 9.83
C ARG A 628 26.08 1.18 9.16
N ASN A 629 25.62 0.06 9.71
CA ASN A 629 25.94 -1.29 9.27
C ASN A 629 24.79 -1.94 8.46
N GLN A 630 23.70 -1.22 8.17
CA GLN A 630 22.58 -1.71 7.36
C GLN A 630 22.84 -1.35 5.89
N ARG A 631 23.27 -2.34 5.10
CA ARG A 631 23.70 -2.20 3.70
C ARG A 631 22.59 -2.47 2.69
N GLU A 632 21.49 -3.06 3.12
CA GLU A 632 20.31 -3.36 2.30
C GLU A 632 19.14 -2.39 2.56
N LEU A 633 19.35 -1.37 3.38
CA LEU A 633 18.29 -0.44 3.80
C LEU A 633 17.78 0.38 2.62
N SER A 634 16.51 0.16 2.28
CA SER A 634 15.80 0.84 1.20
C SER A 634 14.84 1.91 1.75
N GLU A 635 14.18 1.65 2.88
CA GLU A 635 13.25 2.60 3.50
C GLU A 635 13.57 2.84 4.97
N LEU A 636 13.57 4.13 5.34
CA LEU A 636 13.86 4.56 6.70
C LEU A 636 12.91 5.66 7.14
N VAL A 637 12.07 5.35 8.13
CA VAL A 637 11.08 6.26 8.70
C VAL A 637 11.32 6.43 10.18
N LEU A 638 11.85 7.60 10.55
CA LEU A 638 12.12 8.00 11.93
C LEU A 638 11.39 9.31 12.26
N SER A 639 10.23 9.56 11.64
CA SER A 639 9.46 10.77 11.88
C SER A 639 8.91 10.84 13.29
N ASN A 640 8.80 12.05 13.87
CA ASN A 640 8.28 12.26 15.22
C ASN A 640 8.97 11.38 16.30
N ALA A 641 10.26 11.09 16.13
CA ALA A 641 10.97 10.11 16.95
C ALA A 641 11.82 10.73 18.09
N SER A 642 11.61 12.02 18.37
CA SER A 642 12.34 12.84 19.34
C SER A 642 13.86 12.98 19.10
N ILE A 643 14.32 12.64 17.90
CA ILE A 643 15.74 12.70 17.52
C ILE A 643 16.21 14.15 17.51
N SER A 644 17.44 14.38 18.00
CA SER A 644 18.08 15.70 18.00
C SER A 644 19.54 15.64 17.58
N GLY A 645 20.11 16.81 17.25
CA GLY A 645 21.50 16.93 16.82
C GLY A 645 21.68 16.88 15.30
N PRO A 646 22.92 16.89 14.79
CA PRO A 646 23.18 16.88 13.35
C PRO A 646 23.09 15.49 12.73
N LEU A 647 22.84 15.42 11.42
CA LEU A 647 22.93 14.16 10.68
C LEU A 647 24.35 13.58 10.74
N PRO A 648 24.53 12.29 11.08
CA PRO A 648 25.85 11.66 11.14
C PRO A 648 26.58 11.69 9.79
N THR A 649 27.91 11.85 9.80
CA THR A 649 28.71 11.95 8.57
C THR A 649 28.76 10.65 7.77
N TRP A 650 28.56 9.50 8.42
CA TRP A 650 28.53 8.20 7.75
C TRP A 650 27.25 7.99 6.94
N LEU A 651 26.17 8.72 7.23
CA LEU A 651 24.87 8.57 6.57
C LEU A 651 25.00 8.79 5.04
N ARG A 652 25.80 9.75 4.61
CA ARG A 652 26.11 10.00 3.19
C ARG A 652 26.73 8.81 2.45
N LYS A 653 27.34 7.86 3.17
CA LYS A 653 27.99 6.67 2.61
C LYS A 653 27.10 5.43 2.62
N MET A 654 25.84 5.56 3.04
CA MET A 654 24.86 4.48 2.92
C MET A 654 24.56 4.20 1.44
N PRO A 655 24.01 3.00 1.14
CA PRO A 655 23.40 2.72 -0.17
C PRO A 655 22.32 3.75 -0.52
N VAL A 656 21.82 3.68 -1.76
CA VAL A 656 20.66 4.47 -2.18
C VAL A 656 19.46 4.06 -1.31
N ILE A 657 18.76 5.05 -0.76
CA ILE A 657 17.54 4.87 0.03
C ILE A 657 16.36 5.31 -0.83
N ALA A 658 15.38 4.46 -1.04
CA ALA A 658 14.19 4.78 -1.81
C ALA A 658 13.29 5.81 -1.11
N PHE A 659 13.01 5.59 0.18
CA PHE A 659 12.14 6.43 1.01
C PHE A 659 12.83 6.84 2.32
N LEU A 660 12.99 8.15 2.55
CA LEU A 660 13.55 8.69 3.79
C LEU A 660 12.64 9.75 4.42
N ASP A 661 12.04 9.43 5.57
CA ASP A 661 11.27 10.37 6.39
C ASP A 661 11.92 10.57 7.76
N LEU A 662 12.42 11.79 7.98
CA LEU A 662 12.98 12.25 9.26
C LEU A 662 12.19 13.43 9.84
N SER A 663 10.95 13.64 9.38
CA SER A 663 10.14 14.80 9.74
C SER A 663 9.79 14.86 11.23
N HIS A 664 9.36 16.03 11.71
CA HIS A 664 8.88 16.21 13.09
C HIS A 664 9.93 15.87 14.17
N ASN A 665 11.19 16.22 13.94
CA ASN A 665 12.29 16.00 14.87
C ASN A 665 12.99 17.31 15.25
N LYS A 666 14.10 17.22 15.99
CA LYS A 666 14.97 18.35 16.36
C LYS A 666 16.33 18.23 15.66
N LEU A 667 16.36 17.69 14.44
CA LEU A 667 17.58 17.54 13.66
C LEU A 667 18.09 18.90 13.16
N SER A 668 19.41 19.10 13.21
CA SER A 668 20.07 20.39 13.01
C SER A 668 21.26 20.32 12.05
N GLY A 669 21.85 21.47 11.72
CA GLY A 669 23.01 21.55 10.85
C GLY A 669 22.66 21.44 9.35
N PRO A 670 23.67 21.28 8.48
CA PRO A 670 23.48 21.26 7.03
C PRO A 670 23.03 19.89 6.49
N LEU A 671 22.31 19.92 5.38
CA LEU A 671 21.82 18.73 4.64
C LEU A 671 22.92 17.95 3.88
N LYS A 672 24.20 18.31 4.05
CA LYS A 672 25.33 17.75 3.27
C LYS A 672 25.63 16.27 3.55
N ASN A 673 25.06 15.71 4.62
CA ASN A 673 25.30 14.35 5.09
C ASN A 673 24.18 13.36 4.68
N LEU A 674 23.19 13.79 3.90
CA LEU A 674 22.14 12.90 3.40
C LEU A 674 22.72 11.81 2.46
N PRO A 675 22.15 10.60 2.46
CA PRO A 675 22.46 9.56 1.48
C PRO A 675 21.86 9.92 0.12
N GLU A 676 22.16 9.12 -0.91
CA GLU A 676 21.47 9.22 -2.19
C GLU A 676 20.03 8.72 -2.03
N ILE A 677 19.06 9.50 -2.52
CA ILE A 677 17.63 9.20 -2.38
C ILE A 677 17.05 8.86 -3.74
N GLU A 678 16.23 7.82 -3.82
CA GLU A 678 15.60 7.42 -5.08
C GLU A 678 14.27 8.10 -5.33
N TRP A 679 13.28 7.99 -4.43
CA TRP A 679 11.90 8.41 -4.71
C TRP A 679 11.44 9.56 -3.82
N GLU A 680 11.60 9.46 -2.49
CA GLU A 680 10.99 10.42 -1.57
C GLU A 680 11.90 10.84 -0.42
N LEU A 681 11.98 12.16 -0.19
CA LEU A 681 12.68 12.76 0.95
C LEU A 681 11.75 13.70 1.71
N ILE A 682 11.49 13.37 2.98
CA ILE A 682 10.65 14.16 3.89
C ILE A 682 11.48 14.59 5.11
N LEU A 683 11.81 15.88 5.18
CA LEU A 683 12.58 16.49 6.27
C LEU A 683 11.79 17.59 7.01
N ALA A 684 10.49 17.66 6.76
CA ALA A 684 9.60 18.68 7.29
C ALA A 684 9.70 18.83 8.81
N ASN A 685 9.56 20.05 9.32
CA ASN A 685 9.45 20.33 10.75
C ASN A 685 10.69 19.85 11.55
N ASN A 686 11.83 20.44 11.21
CA ASN A 686 13.13 20.24 11.86
C ASN A 686 13.83 21.61 12.07
N ILE A 687 15.10 21.60 12.48
CA ILE A 687 15.91 22.82 12.64
C ILE A 687 17.15 22.81 11.73
N PHE A 688 17.06 22.19 10.55
CA PHE A 688 18.12 22.21 9.54
C PHE A 688 18.40 23.65 9.09
N ASN A 689 19.68 23.96 8.85
CA ASN A 689 20.14 25.30 8.52
C ASN A 689 21.10 25.28 7.32
N GLU A 690 21.73 26.42 7.03
CA GLU A 690 22.55 26.63 5.83
C GLU A 690 21.75 26.48 4.52
N SER A 691 22.44 26.44 3.38
CA SER A 691 21.82 26.38 2.05
C SER A 691 21.54 24.95 1.59
N ILE A 692 20.53 24.78 0.75
CA ILE A 692 20.23 23.52 0.05
C ILE A 692 21.47 23.10 -0.76
N PRO A 693 22.08 21.94 -0.47
CA PRO A 693 23.33 21.54 -1.11
C PRO A 693 23.09 21.04 -2.55
N ARG A 694 24.07 21.27 -3.43
CA ARG A 694 24.03 20.79 -4.83
C ARG A 694 24.02 19.28 -4.98
N SER A 695 24.32 18.53 -3.91
CA SER A 695 24.27 17.06 -3.91
C SER A 695 22.86 16.52 -4.12
N LEU A 696 21.81 17.22 -3.66
CA LEU A 696 20.41 16.82 -3.93
C LEU A 696 20.14 16.68 -5.43
N CYS A 697 20.79 17.50 -6.24
CA CYS A 697 20.58 17.51 -7.69
C CYS A 697 21.12 16.28 -8.43
N ARG A 698 21.77 15.35 -7.71
CA ARG A 698 22.22 14.06 -8.29
C ARG A 698 21.11 13.01 -8.32
N TRP A 699 20.04 13.20 -7.55
CA TRP A 699 19.02 12.21 -7.29
C TRP A 699 17.92 12.30 -8.35
N THR A 700 18.25 11.89 -9.58
CA THR A 700 17.40 12.18 -10.74
C THR A 700 16.00 11.60 -10.59
N ASN A 701 15.87 10.41 -9.99
CA ASN A 701 14.62 9.66 -9.78
C ASN A 701 13.66 10.28 -8.74
N LEU A 702 14.09 11.33 -8.02
CA LEU A 702 13.34 11.90 -6.90
C LEU A 702 12.00 12.48 -7.37
N LYS A 703 10.91 12.00 -6.75
CA LYS A 703 9.52 12.43 -7.02
C LYS A 703 8.99 13.39 -5.97
N TYR A 704 9.29 13.14 -4.70
CA TYR A 704 8.79 13.92 -3.56
C TYR A 704 9.93 14.54 -2.77
N LEU A 705 9.90 15.87 -2.60
CA LEU A 705 10.88 16.60 -1.82
C LEU A 705 10.22 17.62 -0.88
N ASP A 706 10.20 17.31 0.41
CA ASP A 706 9.72 18.20 1.46
C ASP A 706 10.85 18.63 2.40
N LEU A 707 11.16 19.93 2.35
CA LEU A 707 12.13 20.62 3.21
C LEU A 707 11.45 21.69 4.08
N SER A 708 10.12 21.65 4.19
CA SER A 708 9.32 22.69 4.82
C SER A 708 9.57 22.81 6.33
N ARG A 709 9.23 23.97 6.92
CA ARG A 709 9.32 24.23 8.36
C ARG A 709 10.72 23.91 8.91
N ASN A 710 11.72 24.55 8.33
CA ASN A 710 13.14 24.43 8.71
C ASN A 710 13.76 25.84 8.82
N ARG A 711 15.09 25.93 8.95
CA ARG A 711 15.86 27.20 8.99
C ARG A 711 16.81 27.33 7.80
N LEU A 712 16.44 26.76 6.65
CA LEU A 712 17.29 26.77 5.45
C LEU A 712 17.40 28.18 4.88
N THR A 713 18.59 28.55 4.42
CA THR A 713 18.94 29.90 3.94
C THR A 713 19.45 29.87 2.50
N GLY A 714 19.74 31.04 1.92
CA GLY A 714 20.31 31.14 0.57
C GLY A 714 19.26 30.99 -0.53
N LYS A 715 19.70 30.69 -1.75
CA LYS A 715 18.84 30.59 -2.94
C LYS A 715 18.53 29.13 -3.27
N ILE A 716 17.41 28.90 -3.94
CA ILE A 716 17.13 27.62 -4.60
C ILE A 716 18.26 27.33 -5.63
N PRO A 717 18.88 26.13 -5.62
CA PRO A 717 19.98 25.82 -6.54
C PRO A 717 19.54 25.60 -8.00
N LYS A 718 20.30 26.14 -8.95
CA LYS A 718 20.07 25.97 -10.41
C LYS A 718 19.98 24.51 -10.86
N CYS A 719 20.70 23.62 -10.20
CA CYS A 719 20.75 22.23 -10.59
C CYS A 719 19.46 21.45 -10.34
N LEU A 720 18.48 21.99 -9.59
CA LEU A 720 17.18 21.34 -9.42
C LEU A 720 16.40 21.20 -10.73
N GLN A 721 16.74 21.97 -11.77
CA GLN A 721 16.19 21.79 -13.12
C GLN A 721 16.45 20.38 -13.71
N ASN A 722 17.39 19.62 -13.13
CA ASN A 722 17.76 18.27 -13.58
C ASN A 722 16.84 17.19 -13.00
N LEU A 723 16.01 17.50 -12.00
CA LEU A 723 15.10 16.54 -11.37
C LEU A 723 13.79 16.47 -12.16
N LEU A 724 13.82 15.76 -13.29
CA LEU A 724 12.71 15.74 -14.25
C LEU A 724 11.48 14.97 -13.74
N TRP A 725 11.67 14.00 -12.85
CA TRP A 725 10.58 13.24 -12.23
C TRP A 725 10.04 13.88 -10.95
N LEU A 726 10.51 15.08 -10.57
CA LEU A 726 10.01 15.74 -9.37
C LEU A 726 8.57 16.19 -9.59
N GLU A 727 7.67 15.65 -8.77
CA GLU A 727 6.23 15.85 -8.80
C GLU A 727 5.77 16.81 -7.71
N THR A 728 6.40 16.70 -6.53
CA THR A 728 6.10 17.52 -5.35
C THR A 728 7.33 18.21 -4.79
N MET A 729 7.25 19.55 -4.68
CA MET A 729 8.31 20.40 -4.14
C MET A 729 7.75 21.30 -3.02
N ARG A 730 8.16 21.03 -1.77
CA ARG A 730 7.63 21.70 -0.58
C ARG A 730 8.71 22.35 0.26
N PHE A 731 8.95 23.64 0.04
CA PHE A 731 10.01 24.43 0.70
C PHE A 731 9.45 25.52 1.65
N GLY A 732 8.16 25.45 1.98
CA GLY A 732 7.48 26.44 2.80
C GLY A 732 8.09 26.63 4.20
N SER A 733 7.89 27.78 4.83
CA SER A 733 8.35 28.11 6.19
C SER A 733 9.85 27.90 6.40
N ASN A 734 10.68 28.64 5.66
CA ASN A 734 12.14 28.62 5.75
C ASN A 734 12.69 30.07 5.72
N LEU A 735 14.02 30.23 5.57
CA LEU A 735 14.70 31.52 5.42
C LEU A 735 15.31 31.68 4.01
N LEU A 736 14.74 31.00 2.99
CA LEU A 736 15.22 31.06 1.61
C LEU A 736 14.99 32.47 1.04
N SER A 737 15.84 32.88 0.10
CA SER A 737 15.88 34.25 -0.40
C SER A 737 16.25 34.31 -1.89
N GLY A 738 16.18 35.51 -2.47
CA GLY A 738 16.42 35.74 -3.89
C GLY A 738 15.13 35.69 -4.71
N VAL A 739 15.26 35.59 -6.02
CA VAL A 739 14.10 35.47 -6.92
C VAL A 739 13.66 34.01 -7.05
N ILE A 740 12.35 33.79 -7.19
CA ILE A 740 11.84 32.46 -7.57
C ILE A 740 12.44 32.11 -8.93
N PRO A 741 13.20 31.01 -9.04
CA PRO A 741 13.92 30.70 -10.26
C PRO A 741 13.01 30.17 -11.37
N SER A 742 13.15 30.70 -12.58
CA SER A 742 12.39 30.21 -13.75
C SER A 742 12.71 28.77 -14.17
N TYR A 743 13.91 28.27 -13.85
CA TYR A 743 14.37 26.94 -14.28
C TYR A 743 13.70 25.76 -13.55
N ILE A 744 12.97 25.99 -12.44
CA ILE A 744 12.16 24.93 -11.81
C ILE A 744 10.92 24.60 -12.65
N ALA A 745 10.54 25.51 -13.55
CA ALA A 745 9.40 25.40 -14.45
C ALA A 745 9.86 25.08 -15.90
N ASN A 746 10.72 24.08 -16.02
CA ASN A 746 11.12 23.55 -17.32
C ASN A 746 9.93 22.85 -18.02
N ASN A 747 9.90 22.84 -19.34
CA ASN A 747 8.83 22.24 -20.14
C ASN A 747 8.66 20.72 -19.95
N HIS A 748 9.68 20.06 -19.39
CA HIS A 748 9.68 18.62 -19.09
C HIS A 748 9.44 18.33 -17.60
N SER A 749 9.00 19.33 -16.82
CA SER A 749 8.73 19.17 -15.39
C SER A 749 7.41 18.43 -15.16
N SER A 750 7.43 17.44 -14.27
CA SER A 750 6.24 16.73 -13.79
C SER A 750 5.59 17.38 -12.56
N LEU A 751 6.07 18.56 -12.13
CA LEU A 751 5.58 19.22 -10.92
C LEU A 751 4.07 19.50 -10.98
N TYR A 752 3.34 18.90 -10.06
CA TYR A 752 1.94 19.22 -9.81
C TYR A 752 1.73 19.95 -8.46
N TRP A 753 2.70 19.90 -7.54
CA TRP A 753 2.62 20.54 -6.23
C TRP A 753 3.84 21.43 -5.93
N LEU A 754 3.63 22.74 -5.80
CA LEU A 754 4.70 23.70 -5.51
C LEU A 754 4.33 24.62 -4.34
N THR A 755 5.06 24.50 -3.22
CA THR A 755 4.91 25.38 -2.06
C THR A 755 6.23 26.03 -1.67
N LEU A 756 6.24 27.36 -1.66
CA LEU A 756 7.39 28.24 -1.36
C LEU A 756 7.03 29.28 -0.28
N ASN A 757 5.89 29.12 0.39
CA ASN A 757 5.34 30.10 1.32
C ASN A 757 6.23 30.34 2.54
N GLY A 758 6.09 31.46 3.24
CA GLY A 758 6.81 31.73 4.49
C GLY A 758 8.33 31.75 4.30
N ASN A 759 8.80 32.53 3.32
CA ASN A 759 10.21 32.68 2.98
C ASN A 759 10.54 34.17 2.72
N ASN A 760 11.75 34.47 2.26
CA ASN A 760 12.22 35.82 1.92
C ASN A 760 12.40 36.00 0.39
N PHE A 761 11.56 35.37 -0.43
CA PHE A 761 11.64 35.53 -1.89
C PHE A 761 11.20 36.93 -2.33
N ILE A 762 11.90 37.50 -3.31
CA ILE A 762 11.68 38.82 -3.88
C ILE A 762 11.47 38.73 -5.40
N GLY A 763 11.06 39.83 -6.04
CA GLY A 763 10.87 39.89 -7.49
C GLY A 763 9.44 39.60 -7.91
N GLU A 764 9.23 39.55 -9.22
CA GLU A 764 7.96 39.17 -9.84
C GLU A 764 7.89 37.65 -10.05
N LEU A 765 6.68 37.11 -10.24
CA LEU A 765 6.47 35.72 -10.61
C LEU A 765 7.04 35.45 -12.02
N PRO A 766 7.98 34.49 -12.19
CA PRO A 766 8.57 34.21 -13.49
C PRO A 766 7.54 33.61 -14.45
N ARG A 767 7.50 34.10 -15.69
CA ARG A 767 6.54 33.65 -16.72
C ARG A 767 6.65 32.16 -17.05
N GLU A 768 7.82 31.57 -16.83
CA GLU A 768 8.09 30.16 -17.08
C GLU A 768 7.27 29.24 -16.18
N LEU A 769 6.79 29.70 -15.00
CA LEU A 769 5.85 28.93 -14.16
C LEU A 769 4.58 28.54 -14.93
N GLY A 770 4.17 29.31 -15.92
CA GLY A 770 3.06 28.96 -16.81
C GLY A 770 3.31 27.73 -17.71
N ASN A 771 4.51 27.13 -17.69
CA ASN A 771 4.79 25.87 -18.37
C ASN A 771 4.36 24.64 -17.54
N LEU A 772 4.13 24.79 -16.23
CA LEU A 772 3.71 23.72 -15.33
C LEU A 772 2.21 23.42 -15.50
N ARG A 773 1.81 22.85 -16.63
CA ARG A 773 0.38 22.69 -16.98
C ARG A 773 -0.39 21.75 -16.05
N ALA A 774 0.31 20.80 -15.45
CA ALA A 774 -0.27 19.85 -14.48
C ALA A 774 -0.32 20.41 -13.04
N LEU A 775 0.09 21.66 -12.82
CA LEU A 775 0.15 22.26 -11.48
C LEU A 775 -1.25 22.34 -10.86
N ARG A 776 -1.41 21.67 -9.71
CA ARG A 776 -2.62 21.65 -8.88
C ARG A 776 -2.51 22.61 -7.70
N VAL A 777 -1.33 22.75 -7.11
CA VAL A 777 -1.08 23.63 -5.96
C VAL A 777 0.07 24.60 -6.25
N LEU A 778 -0.22 25.89 -6.11
CA LEU A 778 0.78 26.96 -6.12
C LEU A 778 0.59 27.82 -4.86
N ASP A 779 1.49 27.63 -3.89
CA ASP A 779 1.56 28.49 -2.70
C ASP A 779 2.88 29.26 -2.65
N VAL A 780 2.81 30.57 -2.82
CA VAL A 780 3.94 31.51 -2.71
C VAL A 780 3.67 32.59 -1.67
N GLY A 781 2.74 32.33 -0.75
CA GLY A 781 2.32 33.27 0.29
C GLY A 781 3.44 33.65 1.28
N ASP A 782 3.24 34.66 2.10
CA ASP A 782 4.20 35.12 3.13
C ASP A 782 5.63 35.29 2.59
N ASN A 783 5.78 36.14 1.57
CA ASN A 783 7.05 36.45 0.94
C ASN A 783 7.16 37.97 0.69
N GLN A 784 8.15 38.39 -0.11
CA GLN A 784 8.39 39.79 -0.47
C GLN A 784 8.20 40.01 -1.99
N LEU A 785 7.34 39.20 -2.62
CA LEU A 785 7.05 39.25 -4.06
C LEU A 785 6.22 40.49 -4.41
N PHE A 786 6.44 41.05 -5.59
CA PHE A 786 5.75 42.23 -6.08
C PHE A 786 5.34 42.07 -7.56
N GLY A 787 4.69 43.10 -8.11
CA GLY A 787 4.16 43.10 -9.48
C GLY A 787 2.67 42.76 -9.50
N ASN A 788 2.12 42.51 -10.68
CA ASN A 788 0.71 42.15 -10.85
C ASN A 788 0.55 40.63 -10.90
N ILE A 789 -0.66 40.11 -10.64
CA ILE A 789 -1.00 38.70 -10.93
C ILE A 789 -0.91 38.51 -12.45
N PRO A 790 -0.02 37.64 -12.96
CA PRO A 790 0.11 37.47 -14.40
C PRO A 790 -1.09 36.74 -15.01
N HIS A 791 -1.57 37.20 -16.17
CA HIS A 791 -2.70 36.58 -16.88
C HIS A 791 -2.48 35.10 -17.23
N TRP A 792 -1.22 34.70 -17.43
CA TRP A 792 -0.88 33.32 -17.76
C TRP A 792 -1.27 32.31 -16.67
N ILE A 793 -1.47 32.73 -15.41
CA ILE A 793 -1.97 31.85 -14.34
C ILE A 793 -3.35 31.30 -14.75
N GLY A 794 -4.27 32.19 -15.10
CA GLY A 794 -5.62 31.80 -15.52
C GLY A 794 -5.71 31.24 -16.93
N GLU A 795 -4.75 31.56 -17.81
CA GLU A 795 -4.77 31.10 -19.21
C GLU A 795 -4.06 29.75 -19.43
N LYS A 796 -3.05 29.42 -18.62
CA LYS A 796 -2.21 28.23 -18.83
C LYS A 796 -2.32 27.16 -17.74
N LEU A 797 -2.60 27.54 -16.48
CA LEU A 797 -2.66 26.61 -15.35
C LEU A 797 -4.08 26.10 -15.13
N THR A 798 -4.61 25.37 -16.11
CA THR A 798 -6.01 24.92 -16.10
C THR A 798 -6.32 23.86 -15.04
N ASP A 799 -5.30 23.15 -14.55
CA ASP A 799 -5.44 22.12 -13.52
C ASP A 799 -5.31 22.66 -12.08
N LEU A 800 -5.07 23.96 -11.91
CA LEU A 800 -4.81 24.55 -10.61
C LEU A 800 -6.06 24.54 -9.72
N MET A 801 -5.92 23.94 -8.55
CA MET A 801 -6.94 23.80 -7.51
C MET A 801 -6.71 24.80 -6.38
N VAL A 802 -5.45 25.12 -6.07
CA VAL A 802 -5.05 26.00 -4.97
C VAL A 802 -4.11 27.08 -5.49
N LEU A 803 -4.53 28.33 -5.37
CA LEU A 803 -3.70 29.51 -5.61
C LEU A 803 -3.61 30.34 -4.33
N ARG A 804 -2.43 30.37 -3.72
CA ARG A 804 -2.13 31.18 -2.52
C ARG A 804 -1.00 32.17 -2.80
N LEU A 805 -1.35 33.45 -2.80
CA LEU A 805 -0.47 34.61 -2.97
C LEU A 805 -0.44 35.51 -1.72
N HIS A 806 -1.08 35.07 -0.64
CA HIS A 806 -1.31 35.84 0.58
C HIS A 806 -0.03 36.45 1.17
N GLY A 807 -0.10 37.59 1.86
CA GLY A 807 1.04 38.12 2.61
C GLY A 807 2.24 38.51 1.74
N ASN A 808 2.01 39.24 0.65
CA ASN A 808 3.04 39.70 -0.28
C ASN A 808 2.88 41.21 -0.59
N LYS A 809 3.57 41.71 -1.63
CA LYS A 809 3.51 43.10 -2.10
C LYS A 809 2.93 43.21 -3.52
N PHE A 810 2.06 42.29 -3.91
CA PHE A 810 1.43 42.34 -5.24
C PHE A 810 0.50 43.55 -5.38
N THR A 811 0.40 44.06 -6.61
CA THR A 811 -0.34 45.27 -6.99
C THR A 811 -1.22 45.02 -8.21
N GLY A 812 -1.88 46.07 -8.71
CA GLY A 812 -2.73 45.97 -9.90
C GLY A 812 -4.11 45.39 -9.58
N GLU A 813 -4.82 44.98 -10.62
CA GLU A 813 -6.16 44.40 -10.50
C GLU A 813 -6.09 42.87 -10.44
N ILE A 814 -7.11 42.24 -9.85
CA ILE A 814 -7.30 40.78 -9.93
C ILE A 814 -7.77 40.46 -11.36
N PRO A 815 -6.99 39.72 -12.17
CA PRO A 815 -7.29 39.59 -13.59
C PRO A 815 -8.46 38.63 -13.85
N GLU A 816 -9.34 38.99 -14.78
CA GLU A 816 -10.49 38.16 -15.19
C GLU A 816 -10.07 36.78 -15.73
N SER A 817 -8.83 36.62 -16.19
CA SER A 817 -8.29 35.33 -16.61
C SER A 817 -8.40 34.26 -15.52
N LEU A 818 -8.36 34.62 -14.23
CA LEU A 818 -8.53 33.65 -13.13
C LEU A 818 -9.90 32.96 -13.14
N CYS A 819 -10.94 33.60 -13.67
CA CYS A 819 -12.28 33.02 -13.80
C CYS A 819 -12.32 31.80 -14.74
N LYS A 820 -11.31 31.64 -15.62
CA LYS A 820 -11.20 30.49 -16.55
C LYS A 820 -10.78 29.19 -15.85
N MET A 821 -10.34 29.25 -14.59
CA MET A 821 -9.81 28.11 -13.85
C MET A 821 -10.95 27.27 -13.26
N SER A 822 -11.46 26.33 -14.06
CA SER A 822 -12.64 25.54 -13.71
C SER A 822 -12.46 24.63 -12.49
N LYS A 823 -11.21 24.25 -12.17
CA LYS A 823 -10.86 23.36 -11.04
C LYS A 823 -10.48 24.09 -9.74
N LEU A 824 -10.41 25.43 -9.75
CA LEU A 824 -9.98 26.21 -8.59
C LEU A 824 -10.94 26.01 -7.42
N GLN A 825 -10.39 25.63 -6.27
CA GLN A 825 -11.11 25.41 -5.00
C GLN A 825 -10.74 26.47 -3.96
N ILE A 826 -9.50 26.92 -4.00
CA ILE A 826 -8.93 27.86 -3.05
C ILE A 826 -8.29 29.02 -3.81
N LEU A 827 -8.77 30.24 -3.52
CA LEU A 827 -8.15 31.49 -3.97
C LEU A 827 -7.84 32.36 -2.75
N ASP A 828 -6.57 32.51 -2.43
CA ASP A 828 -6.09 33.36 -1.34
C ASP A 828 -5.11 34.39 -1.86
N VAL A 829 -5.54 35.66 -1.89
CA VAL A 829 -4.73 36.81 -2.29
C VAL A 829 -4.71 37.88 -1.19
N ALA A 830 -4.99 37.46 0.06
CA ALA A 830 -5.10 38.34 1.20
C ALA A 830 -3.80 39.08 1.50
N HIS A 831 -3.86 40.16 2.29
CA HIS A 831 -2.68 40.87 2.77
C HIS A 831 -1.70 41.29 1.64
N ASN A 832 -2.24 41.95 0.63
CA ASN A 832 -1.50 42.48 -0.52
C ASN A 832 -1.90 43.94 -0.78
N ASN A 833 -1.54 44.48 -1.94
CA ASN A 833 -1.84 45.85 -2.34
C ASN A 833 -2.67 45.90 -3.64
N PHE A 834 -3.57 44.92 -3.84
CA PHE A 834 -4.46 44.85 -4.99
C PHE A 834 -5.49 45.98 -5.00
N THR A 835 -5.76 46.52 -6.18
CA THR A 835 -6.67 47.63 -6.45
C THR A 835 -7.74 47.20 -7.47
N GLY A 836 -8.66 48.10 -7.82
CA GLY A 836 -9.72 47.79 -8.77
C GLY A 836 -10.87 47.02 -8.14
N ILE A 837 -11.73 46.45 -8.98
CA ILE A 837 -12.96 45.77 -8.57
C ILE A 837 -12.75 44.26 -8.43
N ILE A 838 -13.63 43.59 -7.68
CA ILE A 838 -13.73 42.12 -7.68
C ILE A 838 -14.29 41.69 -9.06
N PRO A 839 -13.65 40.75 -9.78
CA PRO A 839 -14.10 40.33 -11.11
C PRO A 839 -15.57 39.87 -11.15
N HIS A 840 -16.34 40.33 -12.15
CA HIS A 840 -17.74 39.94 -12.30
C HIS A 840 -17.93 38.50 -12.84
N CYS A 841 -16.87 37.91 -13.40
CA CYS A 841 -16.88 36.58 -14.00
C CYS A 841 -16.76 35.42 -13.00
N LEU A 842 -16.74 35.67 -11.68
CA LEU A 842 -16.53 34.61 -10.67
C LEU A 842 -17.51 33.43 -10.77
N ARG A 843 -18.72 33.64 -11.30
CA ARG A 843 -19.69 32.56 -11.60
C ARG A 843 -19.16 31.47 -12.56
N GLU A 844 -18.04 31.70 -13.24
CA GLU A 844 -17.40 30.77 -14.17
C GLU A 844 -16.49 29.75 -13.47
N LEU A 845 -16.18 29.94 -12.18
CA LEU A 845 -15.39 29.01 -11.36
C LEU A 845 -16.20 27.75 -11.01
N SER A 846 -16.34 26.86 -12.00
CA SER A 846 -17.21 25.68 -11.94
C SER A 846 -17.06 24.85 -10.66
N ALA A 847 -15.84 24.58 -10.20
CA ALA A 847 -15.60 23.81 -8.97
C ALA A 847 -16.17 24.48 -7.71
N MET A 848 -16.01 25.81 -7.56
CA MET A 848 -16.60 26.57 -6.44
C MET A 848 -18.13 26.75 -6.57
N VAL A 849 -18.71 26.48 -7.75
CA VAL A 849 -20.15 26.56 -7.99
C VAL A 849 -20.83 25.21 -7.75
N LYS A 850 -20.31 24.12 -8.33
CA LYS A 850 -20.96 22.80 -8.38
C LYS A 850 -20.22 21.69 -7.63
N GLY A 851 -18.98 21.93 -7.20
CA GLY A 851 -18.06 20.93 -6.67
C GLY A 851 -17.19 20.31 -7.77
N ALA A 852 -16.11 19.64 -7.38
CA ALA A 852 -15.26 18.93 -8.32
C ALA A 852 -15.98 17.69 -8.86
N GLU A 853 -16.22 17.61 -10.17
CA GLU A 853 -16.89 16.47 -10.83
C GLU A 853 -16.04 15.18 -10.84
N GLN A 854 -14.75 15.27 -10.48
CA GLN A 854 -13.86 14.14 -10.28
C GLN A 854 -13.38 14.11 -8.83
N ARG A 855 -13.89 13.16 -8.03
CA ARG A 855 -13.11 12.67 -6.89
C ARG A 855 -11.94 11.92 -7.51
N TYR A 856 -10.72 12.39 -7.29
CA TYR A 856 -9.54 11.68 -7.73
C TYR A 856 -9.58 10.29 -7.05
N ASN A 857 -9.65 9.23 -7.87
CA ASN A 857 -9.53 7.84 -7.42
C ASN A 857 -8.06 7.49 -7.08
N ASP A 858 -7.13 8.42 -7.29
CA ASP A 858 -5.80 8.33 -6.72
C ASP A 858 -5.92 8.53 -5.21
N THR A 859 -5.44 7.55 -4.44
CA THR A 859 -5.22 7.66 -3.01
C THR A 859 -4.58 9.03 -2.71
N LEU A 860 -5.32 9.92 -2.05
CA LEU A 860 -4.79 11.17 -1.49
C LEU A 860 -3.45 10.86 -0.82
N ASP A 861 -2.37 11.46 -1.31
CA ASP A 861 -1.06 11.31 -0.68
C ASP A 861 -1.23 11.78 0.78
N PRO A 862 -1.03 10.89 1.78
CA PRO A 862 -1.25 11.22 3.18
C PRO A 862 -0.39 12.38 3.68
N ASN A 863 0.65 12.77 2.93
CA ASN A 863 1.55 13.88 3.23
C ASN A 863 1.10 15.23 2.63
N GLU A 864 0.05 15.27 1.81
CA GLU A 864 -0.49 16.50 1.24
C GLU A 864 -1.26 17.33 2.28
N ASN A 865 -1.00 18.64 2.33
CA ASN A 865 -1.74 19.54 3.21
C ASN A 865 -1.78 20.99 2.69
N VAL A 866 -2.81 21.72 3.08
CA VAL A 866 -3.02 23.12 2.71
C VAL A 866 -3.37 23.93 3.94
N ILE A 867 -2.72 25.09 4.10
CA ILE A 867 -3.04 26.04 5.18
C ILE A 867 -4.12 27.00 4.65
N GLN A 868 -5.13 27.35 5.45
CA GLN A 868 -6.12 28.38 5.14
C GLN A 868 -6.49 29.18 6.40
N VAL A 869 -6.72 30.48 6.23
CA VAL A 869 -7.38 31.29 7.27
C VAL A 869 -8.87 30.97 7.24
N MET A 870 -9.38 30.41 8.32
CA MET A 870 -10.79 30.09 8.49
C MET A 870 -11.22 30.49 9.90
N LYS A 871 -12.35 31.17 10.06
CA LYS A 871 -12.86 31.62 11.37
C LYS A 871 -11.85 32.51 12.14
N GLY A 872 -11.02 33.25 11.41
CA GLY A 872 -10.00 34.15 11.98
C GLY A 872 -8.72 33.47 12.50
N VAL A 873 -8.49 32.18 12.19
CA VAL A 873 -7.27 31.45 12.57
C VAL A 873 -6.70 30.64 11.40
N ASP A 874 -5.38 30.41 11.40
CA ASP A 874 -4.72 29.52 10.44
C ASP A 874 -5.04 28.05 10.76
N LEU A 875 -5.67 27.36 9.82
CA LEU A 875 -5.97 25.93 9.90
C LEU A 875 -5.17 25.16 8.84
N GLU A 876 -4.53 24.07 9.25
CA GLU A 876 -3.81 23.15 8.37
C GLU A 876 -4.73 21.95 8.06
N TYR A 877 -5.17 21.86 6.81
CA TYR A 877 -6.00 20.77 6.32
C TYR A 877 -5.11 19.69 5.72
N THR A 878 -5.12 18.50 6.30
CA THR A 878 -4.40 17.31 5.81
C THR A 878 -5.36 16.44 5.01
N LYS A 879 -6.01 15.46 5.64
CA LYS A 879 -6.89 14.45 5.00
C LYS A 879 -8.17 14.98 4.37
N THR A 880 -8.46 16.27 4.50
CA THR A 880 -9.71 16.90 4.05
C THR A 880 -9.48 18.10 3.15
N TRP A 881 -8.26 18.35 2.68
CA TRP A 881 -7.96 19.55 1.88
C TRP A 881 -8.74 19.57 0.55
N ASP A 882 -9.02 18.40 -0.03
CA ASP A 882 -9.73 18.19 -1.29
C ASP A 882 -11.21 18.61 -1.28
N ILE A 883 -11.79 18.77 -0.08
CA ILE A 883 -13.15 19.26 0.13
C ILE A 883 -13.20 20.70 0.68
N VAL A 884 -12.06 21.39 0.79
CA VAL A 884 -11.99 22.77 1.30
C VAL A 884 -12.12 23.76 0.15
N PHE A 885 -13.20 24.54 0.20
CA PHE A 885 -13.44 25.64 -0.73
C PHE A 885 -13.37 26.97 0.02
N ASN A 886 -12.40 27.81 -0.32
CA ASN A 886 -12.17 29.08 0.38
C ASN A 886 -11.80 30.22 -0.58
N MET A 887 -12.28 31.42 -0.29
CA MET A 887 -11.90 32.63 -1.00
C MET A 887 -11.54 33.74 -0.01
N ASP A 888 -10.26 34.10 0.04
CA ASP A 888 -9.75 35.20 0.86
C ASP A 888 -9.14 36.31 0.00
N LEU A 889 -9.84 37.45 -0.04
CA LEU A 889 -9.42 38.68 -0.73
C LEU A 889 -9.13 39.82 0.27
N SER A 890 -9.01 39.50 1.56
CA SER A 890 -8.97 40.49 2.64
C SER A 890 -7.69 41.32 2.67
N SER A 891 -7.74 42.45 3.39
CA SER A 891 -6.57 43.30 3.64
C SER A 891 -5.86 43.74 2.34
N ASN A 892 -6.65 44.28 1.42
CA ASN A 892 -6.22 44.83 0.13
C ASN A 892 -6.77 46.26 -0.06
N LYS A 893 -6.72 46.82 -1.27
CA LYS A 893 -7.28 48.13 -1.64
C LYS A 893 -8.39 48.01 -2.68
N LEU A 894 -9.15 46.91 -2.64
CA LEU A 894 -10.24 46.66 -3.58
C LEU A 894 -11.37 47.67 -3.38
N VAL A 895 -11.96 48.13 -4.48
CA VAL A 895 -13.03 49.14 -4.54
C VAL A 895 -14.24 48.60 -5.30
N GLY A 896 -15.31 49.39 -5.37
CA GLY A 896 -16.55 48.98 -6.07
C GLY A 896 -17.47 48.16 -5.18
N GLU A 897 -18.50 47.57 -5.78
CA GLU A 897 -19.51 46.78 -5.07
C GLU A 897 -19.12 45.30 -5.01
N ILE A 898 -19.68 44.56 -4.04
CA ILE A 898 -19.59 43.10 -4.02
C ILE A 898 -20.45 42.57 -5.18
N PRO A 899 -19.87 41.89 -6.18
CA PRO A 899 -20.61 41.49 -7.37
C PRO A 899 -21.65 40.41 -7.02
N VAL A 900 -22.90 40.58 -7.48
CA VAL A 900 -23.97 39.59 -7.26
C VAL A 900 -23.57 38.19 -7.78
N ASN A 901 -22.77 38.12 -8.84
CA ASN A 901 -22.26 36.86 -9.38
C ASN A 901 -21.41 36.05 -8.39
N LEU A 902 -20.83 36.68 -7.35
CA LEU A 902 -20.10 35.98 -6.29
C LEU A 902 -21.00 35.05 -5.49
N THR A 903 -22.29 35.40 -5.32
CA THR A 903 -23.24 34.56 -4.58
C THR A 903 -23.61 33.27 -5.31
N ALA A 904 -23.09 33.05 -6.54
CA ALA A 904 -23.22 31.78 -7.26
C ALA A 904 -22.24 30.70 -6.76
N LEU A 905 -21.19 31.08 -5.99
CA LEU A 905 -20.16 30.18 -5.49
C LEU A 905 -20.66 29.34 -4.30
N SER A 906 -21.65 28.49 -4.55
CA SER A 906 -22.40 27.78 -3.49
C SER A 906 -21.58 26.75 -2.70
N MET A 907 -20.39 26.38 -3.17
CA MET A 907 -19.53 25.42 -2.49
C MET A 907 -18.60 26.04 -1.45
N LEU A 908 -18.45 27.37 -1.43
CA LEU A 908 -17.55 28.04 -0.49
C LEU A 908 -17.91 27.75 0.96
N ILE A 909 -16.88 27.38 1.73
CA ILE A 909 -16.92 27.19 3.18
C ILE A 909 -16.46 28.47 3.88
N GLY A 910 -15.47 29.16 3.31
CA GLY A 910 -14.97 30.45 3.80
C GLY A 910 -15.04 31.54 2.73
N LEU A 911 -15.45 32.74 3.15
CA LEU A 911 -15.38 33.96 2.37
C LEU A 911 -14.90 35.12 3.24
N ASN A 912 -13.75 35.70 2.89
CA ASN A 912 -13.17 36.84 3.61
C ASN A 912 -12.87 37.98 2.63
N LEU A 913 -13.61 39.08 2.77
CA LEU A 913 -13.46 40.31 2.00
C LEU A 913 -13.06 41.50 2.90
N SER A 914 -12.68 41.23 4.14
CA SER A 914 -12.46 42.25 5.16
C SER A 914 -11.32 43.21 4.81
N ASN A 915 -11.29 44.38 5.46
CA ASN A 915 -10.23 45.38 5.35
C ASN A 915 -9.92 45.79 3.91
N ASN A 916 -10.96 46.22 3.18
CA ASN A 916 -10.87 46.74 1.81
C ASN A 916 -11.56 48.12 1.72
N HIS A 917 -11.87 48.57 0.50
CA HIS A 917 -12.62 49.80 0.24
C HIS A 917 -13.93 49.53 -0.50
N LEU A 918 -14.50 48.34 -0.32
CA LEU A 918 -15.75 47.91 -0.96
C LEU A 918 -16.93 48.77 -0.47
N SER A 919 -17.83 49.10 -1.39
CA SER A 919 -18.99 49.96 -1.16
C SER A 919 -20.28 49.30 -1.69
N GLY A 920 -21.41 50.02 -1.65
CA GLY A 920 -22.70 49.46 -2.08
C GLY A 920 -23.31 48.54 -1.02
N MET A 921 -24.26 47.71 -1.42
CA MET A 921 -25.02 46.83 -0.52
C MET A 921 -24.41 45.42 -0.47
N ILE A 922 -24.63 44.70 0.62
CA ILE A 922 -24.41 43.24 0.65
C ILE A 922 -25.45 42.60 -0.29
N PRO A 923 -25.07 41.76 -1.26
CA PRO A 923 -26.02 41.17 -2.20
C PRO A 923 -27.12 40.37 -1.52
N GLU A 924 -28.38 40.58 -1.94
CA GLU A 924 -29.54 39.88 -1.36
C GLU A 924 -29.45 38.36 -1.52
N ASN A 925 -28.74 37.85 -2.53
CA ASN A 925 -28.59 36.42 -2.78
C ASN A 925 -27.46 35.75 -1.96
N ILE A 926 -26.82 36.46 -1.02
CA ILE A 926 -25.73 35.90 -0.21
C ILE A 926 -26.17 34.65 0.57
N GLY A 927 -27.46 34.56 0.94
CA GLY A 927 -28.07 33.39 1.57
C GLY A 927 -28.03 32.09 0.73
N ASN A 928 -27.76 32.18 -0.58
CA ASN A 928 -27.65 31.00 -1.45
C ASN A 928 -26.35 30.21 -1.22
N MET A 929 -25.37 30.78 -0.52
CA MET A 929 -24.07 30.16 -0.25
C MET A 929 -24.15 29.26 1.00
N THR A 930 -25.03 28.27 0.96
CA THR A 930 -25.49 27.53 2.15
C THR A 930 -24.39 26.74 2.87
N ARG A 931 -23.24 26.48 2.25
CA ARG A 931 -22.09 25.79 2.87
C ARG A 931 -21.14 26.70 3.65
N LEU A 932 -21.36 28.02 3.65
CA LEU A 932 -20.50 28.96 4.37
C LEU A 932 -20.51 28.69 5.87
N GLU A 933 -19.31 28.47 6.41
CA GLU A 933 -19.02 28.39 7.84
C GLU A 933 -18.38 29.66 8.40
N SER A 934 -17.69 30.43 7.54
CA SER A 934 -16.94 31.64 7.92
C SER A 934 -17.17 32.76 6.92
N LEU A 935 -17.70 33.89 7.39
CA LEU A 935 -17.94 35.09 6.57
C LEU A 935 -17.40 36.35 7.26
N ASP A 936 -16.42 37.02 6.64
CA ASP A 936 -15.90 38.30 7.16
C ASP A 936 -15.96 39.38 6.06
N LEU A 937 -16.75 40.42 6.33
CA LEU A 937 -16.92 41.61 5.48
C LEU A 937 -16.49 42.89 6.20
N SER A 938 -15.82 42.77 7.36
CA SER A 938 -15.50 43.89 8.23
C SER A 938 -14.51 44.89 7.62
N GLY A 939 -14.46 46.11 8.14
CA GLY A 939 -13.47 47.11 7.69
C GLY A 939 -13.63 47.54 6.24
N ASN A 940 -14.86 47.75 5.79
CA ASN A 940 -15.21 48.21 4.44
C ASN A 940 -16.08 49.48 4.49
N LYS A 941 -16.65 49.87 3.34
CA LYS A 941 -17.59 51.01 3.20
C LYS A 941 -18.98 50.53 2.77
N LEU A 942 -19.37 49.32 3.17
CA LEU A 942 -20.66 48.73 2.81
C LEU A 942 -21.81 49.53 3.44
N THR A 943 -22.94 49.60 2.74
CA THR A 943 -24.11 50.41 3.07
C THR A 943 -25.40 49.61 2.96
N GLY A 944 -26.50 50.16 3.46
CA GLY A 944 -27.82 49.52 3.38
C GLY A 944 -28.03 48.43 4.44
N MET A 945 -29.09 47.66 4.25
CA MET A 945 -29.53 46.64 5.21
C MET A 945 -28.71 45.36 5.10
N ILE A 946 -28.58 44.63 6.21
CA ILE A 946 -28.10 43.25 6.21
C ILE A 946 -29.21 42.38 5.60
N PRO A 947 -28.95 41.64 4.50
CA PRO A 947 -29.97 40.86 3.80
C PRO A 947 -30.67 39.83 4.71
N PRO A 948 -32.01 39.78 4.74
CA PRO A 948 -32.75 38.74 5.44
C PRO A 948 -32.38 37.31 5.00
N SER A 949 -31.97 37.15 3.73
CA SER A 949 -31.50 35.86 3.20
C SER A 949 -30.31 35.27 3.97
N MET A 950 -29.50 36.07 4.68
CA MET A 950 -28.40 35.57 5.52
C MET A 950 -28.87 34.60 6.60
N ALA A 951 -30.15 34.63 6.98
CA ALA A 951 -30.74 33.65 7.89
C ALA A 951 -30.72 32.21 7.32
N ALA A 952 -30.57 32.03 6.01
CA ALA A 952 -30.47 30.73 5.35
C ALA A 952 -29.08 30.06 5.46
N LEU A 953 -28.06 30.79 5.95
CA LEU A 953 -26.71 30.26 6.13
C LEU A 953 -26.61 29.41 7.41
N THR A 954 -27.11 28.18 7.35
CA THR A 954 -27.27 27.32 8.54
C THR A 954 -25.97 26.76 9.11
N PHE A 955 -24.88 26.69 8.32
CA PHE A 955 -23.56 26.24 8.78
C PHE A 955 -22.67 27.37 9.33
N LEU A 956 -23.14 28.63 9.27
CA LEU A 956 -22.34 29.79 9.59
C LEU A 956 -21.94 29.82 11.07
N SER A 957 -20.65 29.65 11.35
CA SER A 957 -20.10 29.59 12.71
C SER A 957 -19.27 30.83 13.08
N HIS A 958 -18.85 31.60 12.08
CA HIS A 958 -18.11 32.84 12.27
C HIS A 958 -18.64 33.91 11.31
N LEU A 959 -19.01 35.08 11.86
CA LEU A 959 -19.50 36.23 11.13
C LEU A 959 -18.86 37.49 11.66
N ASN A 960 -18.37 38.36 10.78
CA ASN A 960 -17.90 39.69 11.17
C ASN A 960 -18.30 40.73 10.12
N LEU A 961 -19.09 41.72 10.54
CA LEU A 961 -19.62 42.81 9.70
C LEU A 961 -19.19 44.18 10.24
N SER A 962 -18.25 44.20 11.19
CA SER A 962 -17.88 45.40 11.92
C SER A 962 -17.22 46.44 11.03
N HIS A 963 -17.21 47.70 11.46
CA HIS A 963 -16.55 48.82 10.79
C HIS A 963 -16.98 48.97 9.33
N ASN A 964 -18.31 49.11 9.13
CA ASN A 964 -18.95 49.44 7.86
C ASN A 964 -19.95 50.60 8.09
N ASN A 965 -20.78 50.91 7.08
CA ASN A 965 -21.84 51.91 7.15
C ASN A 965 -23.22 51.27 6.93
N LEU A 966 -23.42 50.08 7.49
CA LEU A 966 -24.67 49.31 7.43
C LEU A 966 -25.73 49.95 8.33
N SER A 967 -27.00 49.77 7.96
CA SER A 967 -28.14 50.39 8.64
C SER A 967 -29.36 49.46 8.71
N GLY A 968 -30.31 49.82 9.57
CA GLY A 968 -31.57 49.07 9.71
C GLY A 968 -31.49 47.90 10.68
N ARG A 969 -32.53 47.05 10.65
CA ARG A 969 -32.70 45.96 11.62
C ARG A 969 -31.81 44.76 11.29
N ILE A 970 -31.12 44.23 12.29
CA ILE A 970 -30.37 42.97 12.17
C ILE A 970 -31.34 41.79 11.94
N PRO A 971 -31.17 41.00 10.87
CA PRO A 971 -32.00 39.82 10.59
C PRO A 971 -31.92 38.76 11.68
N THR A 972 -33.02 38.04 11.89
CA THR A 972 -33.10 36.92 12.83
C THR A 972 -33.21 35.60 12.09
N GLY A 973 -32.40 34.61 12.49
CA GLY A 973 -32.46 33.23 11.99
C GLY A 973 -31.86 32.28 13.02
N HIS A 974 -32.17 30.98 12.95
CA HIS A 974 -31.73 29.99 13.94
C HIS A 974 -30.21 30.01 14.16
N GLN A 975 -29.43 30.06 13.08
CA GLN A 975 -27.98 30.12 13.18
C GLN A 975 -27.46 31.48 13.66
N LEU A 976 -28.00 32.59 13.15
CA LEU A 976 -27.62 33.95 13.57
C LEU A 976 -27.89 34.22 15.06
N GLN A 977 -28.91 33.57 15.64
CA GLN A 977 -29.20 33.66 17.08
C GLN A 977 -28.11 33.02 17.94
N THR A 978 -27.36 32.04 17.43
CA THR A 978 -26.23 31.46 18.18
C THR A 978 -25.06 32.44 18.31
N LEU A 979 -24.96 33.41 17.39
CA LEU A 979 -23.91 34.43 17.35
C LEU A 979 -24.26 35.71 18.15
N ILE A 980 -25.46 35.78 18.75
CA ILE A 980 -25.97 36.94 19.48
C ILE A 980 -25.14 37.32 20.73
N TYR A 981 -24.28 36.42 21.21
CA TYR A 981 -23.47 36.68 22.40
C TYR A 981 -22.24 37.56 22.13
N ASP A 982 -21.93 37.83 20.85
CA ASP A 982 -20.83 38.68 20.45
C ASP A 982 -21.32 39.93 19.70
N PRO A 983 -21.57 41.06 20.39
CA PRO A 983 -21.97 42.30 19.75
C PRO A 983 -20.84 42.94 18.92
N SER A 984 -19.59 42.47 19.06
CA SER A 984 -18.45 43.02 18.31
C SER A 984 -18.56 42.79 16.81
N ILE A 985 -19.31 41.75 16.40
CA ILE A 985 -19.66 41.41 15.01
C ILE A 985 -20.19 42.62 14.25
N TYR A 986 -20.94 43.50 14.91
CA TYR A 986 -21.63 44.65 14.29
C TYR A 986 -21.01 46.00 14.66
N ALA A 987 -19.93 46.01 15.45
CA ALA A 987 -19.32 47.23 15.98
C ALA A 987 -18.98 48.22 14.86
N GLY A 988 -19.06 49.53 15.11
CA GLY A 988 -18.71 50.57 14.12
C GLY A 988 -19.78 50.89 13.07
N ASN A 989 -20.94 50.20 13.06
CA ASN A 989 -22.09 50.55 12.24
C ASN A 989 -23.11 51.34 13.08
N GLU A 990 -23.11 52.68 12.98
CA GLU A 990 -23.91 53.54 13.89
C GLU A 990 -25.43 53.40 13.70
N ASP A 991 -25.89 53.08 12.48
CA ASP A 991 -27.32 53.03 12.12
C ASP A 991 -27.94 51.62 12.20
N LEU A 992 -27.22 50.62 12.71
CA LEU A 992 -27.78 49.28 12.97
C LEU A 992 -28.56 49.24 14.30
N CYS A 993 -29.64 48.47 14.30
CA CYS A 993 -30.52 48.31 15.46
C CYS A 993 -31.07 46.88 15.57
N GLY A 994 -31.52 46.51 16.78
CA GLY A 994 -32.00 45.18 17.13
C GLY A 994 -30.93 44.30 17.80
N PRO A 995 -31.33 43.19 18.44
CA PRO A 995 -30.39 42.30 19.14
C PRO A 995 -29.29 41.77 18.19
N PRO A 996 -28.02 41.71 18.62
CA PRO A 996 -27.51 41.91 20.00
C PRO A 996 -27.19 43.35 20.40
N LEU A 997 -27.43 44.35 19.54
CA LEU A 997 -27.10 45.74 19.84
C LEU A 997 -28.10 46.34 20.84
N PRO A 998 -27.65 47.28 21.70
CA PRO A 998 -28.51 47.97 22.67
C PRO A 998 -29.49 48.96 22.01
N ASN A 999 -29.31 49.28 20.73
CA ASN A 999 -30.15 50.20 19.98
C ASN A 999 -31.47 49.54 19.57
N ASN A 1000 -32.60 50.00 20.11
CA ASN A 1000 -33.93 49.55 19.68
C ASN A 1000 -34.33 50.22 18.36
N CYS A 1001 -34.75 49.42 17.38
CA CYS A 1001 -35.32 49.95 16.13
C CYS A 1001 -36.62 50.70 16.45
N SER A 1002 -36.67 52.00 16.15
CA SER A 1002 -37.91 52.78 16.25
C SER A 1002 -38.73 52.52 14.99
N ASP A 1003 -39.98 52.07 15.12
CA ASP A 1003 -40.89 51.84 14.00
C ASP A 1003 -41.18 53.15 13.26
N HIS A 1004 -40.50 53.43 12.16
CA HIS A 1004 -40.95 54.41 11.17
C HIS A 1004 -40.69 53.96 9.74
N GLN A 1005 -41.76 54.09 8.96
CA GLN A 1005 -41.93 53.80 7.53
C GLN A 1005 -40.99 54.62 6.62
N ASP A 1006 -40.73 54.04 5.44
CA ASP A 1006 -40.24 54.61 4.17
C ASP A 1006 -40.00 56.13 4.08
N PRO A 1007 -38.85 56.57 3.52
CA PRO A 1007 -38.72 57.93 3.02
C PRO A 1007 -38.64 57.97 1.49
N THR A 1008 -39.75 58.33 0.85
CA THR A 1008 -39.73 59.10 -0.40
C THR A 1008 -39.72 60.59 -0.08
N THR A 1009 -38.66 61.29 -0.51
CA THR A 1009 -38.53 62.74 -0.75
C THR A 1009 -38.99 63.76 0.31
N THR A 1010 -38.06 64.53 0.89
CA THR A 1010 -37.88 65.99 0.67
C THR A 1010 -36.89 66.62 1.68
N ALA A 1011 -36.28 67.74 1.28
CA ALA A 1011 -35.06 68.29 1.86
C ALA A 1011 -35.26 69.40 2.94
N LYS A 1012 -34.38 69.35 3.97
CA LYS A 1012 -33.73 70.45 4.77
C LYS A 1012 -34.60 71.34 5.71
N PRO A 1013 -34.00 72.07 6.72
CA PRO A 1013 -32.58 72.28 7.02
C PRO A 1013 -32.10 72.10 8.50
N LYS A 1014 -30.77 71.98 8.61
CA LYS A 1014 -29.82 72.13 9.75
C LYS A 1014 -30.33 72.77 11.07
N LYS A 1015 -29.99 72.13 12.19
CA LYS A 1015 -29.59 72.81 13.44
C LYS A 1015 -28.16 72.41 13.85
N LYS A 1016 -27.33 73.44 14.09
CA LYS A 1016 -25.99 73.38 14.69
C LYS A 1016 -26.10 73.17 16.20
N HIS A 1017 -25.15 72.41 16.78
CA HIS A 1017 -24.59 72.40 18.15
C HIS A 1017 -24.30 70.94 18.55
N LYS A 1018 -23.18 70.50 19.12
CA LYS A 1018 -21.88 71.09 19.53
C LYS A 1018 -20.86 69.95 19.45
N ALA A 1019 -19.76 70.16 18.72
CA ALA A 1019 -18.56 69.35 18.85
C ALA A 1019 -17.82 69.78 20.13
N ALA A 1020 -17.97 69.02 21.21
CA ALA A 1020 -17.14 69.18 22.43
C ALA A 1020 -17.14 67.97 23.38
N ASP A 1021 -18.01 66.96 23.21
CA ASP A 1021 -18.18 65.92 24.25
C ASP A 1021 -17.58 64.53 23.91
N LYS A 1022 -17.14 64.30 22.66
CA LYS A 1022 -16.57 62.98 22.25
C LYS A 1022 -15.07 62.84 22.53
N SER A 1023 -14.27 63.93 22.56
CA SER A 1023 -12.83 63.83 22.81
C SER A 1023 -12.47 63.70 24.31
N ILE A 1024 -13.36 64.14 25.20
CA ILE A 1024 -13.14 64.06 26.65
C ILE A 1024 -13.32 62.60 27.12
N LYS A 1025 -14.39 61.90 26.69
CA LYS A 1025 -14.66 60.50 27.11
C LYS A 1025 -13.59 59.49 26.70
N VAL A 1026 -12.99 59.65 25.52
CA VAL A 1026 -11.90 58.76 25.06
C VAL A 1026 -10.63 58.98 25.88
N TRP A 1027 -10.34 60.23 26.27
CA TRP A 1027 -9.17 60.53 27.10
C TRP A 1027 -9.33 60.02 28.54
N TRP A 1028 -10.54 60.10 29.12
CA TRP A 1028 -10.85 59.50 30.43
C TRP A 1028 -10.74 57.96 30.39
N PHE A 1029 -11.18 57.31 29.31
CA PHE A 1029 -11.07 55.85 29.19
C PHE A 1029 -9.62 55.35 29.14
N TYR A 1030 -8.74 56.03 28.38
CA TYR A 1030 -7.30 55.70 28.36
C TYR A 1030 -6.60 56.02 29.69
N LEU A 1031 -7.03 57.07 30.40
CA LEU A 1031 -6.56 57.37 31.76
C LEU A 1031 -7.00 56.32 32.79
N ASP A 1032 -8.22 55.79 32.67
CA ASP A 1032 -8.74 54.75 33.57
C ASP A 1032 -8.03 53.40 33.36
N ILE A 1033 -7.75 53.01 32.11
CA ILE A 1033 -6.98 51.79 31.83
C ILE A 1033 -5.52 51.93 32.28
N MET A 1034 -4.88 53.07 31.98
CA MET A 1034 -3.48 53.30 32.38
C MET A 1034 -3.34 53.44 33.89
N SER A 1035 -4.30 54.09 34.56
CA SER A 1035 -4.31 54.18 36.02
C SER A 1035 -4.64 52.83 36.67
N GLY A 1036 -5.53 52.03 36.10
CA GLY A 1036 -5.83 50.66 36.55
C GLY A 1036 -4.65 49.70 36.40
N PHE A 1037 -3.94 49.76 35.28
CA PHE A 1037 -2.73 48.95 35.07
C PHE A 1037 -1.59 49.41 35.98
N ALA A 1038 -1.37 50.72 36.11
CA ALA A 1038 -0.34 51.25 37.00
C ALA A 1038 -0.66 50.94 38.48
N THR A 1039 -1.90 51.08 38.92
CA THR A 1039 -2.31 50.74 40.30
C THR A 1039 -2.32 49.24 40.56
N GLY A 1040 -2.66 48.39 39.58
CA GLY A 1040 -2.58 46.93 39.71
C GLY A 1040 -1.13 46.43 39.75
N PHE A 1041 -0.29 46.90 38.83
CA PHE A 1041 1.11 46.51 38.73
C PHE A 1041 1.92 47.02 39.93
N TRP A 1042 1.79 48.31 40.29
CA TRP A 1042 2.49 48.88 41.45
C TRP A 1042 1.82 48.56 42.79
N GLY A 1043 0.52 48.26 42.81
CA GLY A 1043 -0.18 47.80 44.01
C GLY A 1043 0.33 46.43 44.46
N VAL A 1044 0.59 45.52 43.53
CA VAL A 1044 1.14 44.19 43.86
C VAL A 1044 2.65 44.25 44.03
N ILE A 1045 3.39 44.78 43.05
CA ILE A 1045 4.86 44.80 43.10
C ILE A 1045 5.40 45.81 44.12
N GLY A 1046 4.77 46.98 44.23
CA GLY A 1046 5.15 48.00 45.22
C GLY A 1046 4.90 47.54 46.66
N VAL A 1047 3.81 46.82 46.94
CA VAL A 1047 3.58 46.21 48.26
C VAL A 1047 4.61 45.12 48.56
N LEU A 1048 5.00 44.30 47.57
CA LEU A 1048 6.05 43.29 47.72
C LEU A 1048 7.47 43.90 47.90
N LEU A 1049 7.73 45.08 47.34
CA LEU A 1049 8.99 45.81 47.51
C LEU A 1049 9.08 46.54 48.87
N LEU A 1050 7.97 47.06 49.39
CA LEU A 1050 7.94 47.89 50.61
C LEU A 1050 7.64 47.09 51.89
N LYS A 1051 6.84 46.03 51.84
CA LYS A 1051 6.44 45.22 53.01
C LYS A 1051 7.24 43.93 53.09
N LYS A 1052 8.43 44.00 53.69
CA LYS A 1052 9.37 42.88 53.89
C LYS A 1052 8.72 41.60 54.45
N HIS A 1053 7.73 41.73 55.34
CA HIS A 1053 7.00 40.57 55.91
C HIS A 1053 6.07 39.84 54.94
N TRP A 1054 5.43 40.53 53.99
CA TRP A 1054 4.56 39.90 52.99
C TRP A 1054 5.38 39.16 51.94
N ARG A 1055 6.51 39.75 51.52
CA ARG A 1055 7.49 39.09 50.66
C ARG A 1055 8.00 37.78 51.28
N HIS A 1056 8.39 37.81 52.56
CA HIS A 1056 8.81 36.58 53.26
C HIS A 1056 7.68 35.56 53.40
N LYS A 1057 6.43 35.96 53.67
CA LYS A 1057 5.32 35.00 53.74
C LYS A 1057 4.99 34.33 52.41
N ILE A 1058 5.06 35.07 51.29
CA ILE A 1058 4.81 34.49 49.95
C ILE A 1058 5.94 33.54 49.54
N PHE A 1059 7.20 33.91 49.76
CA PHE A 1059 8.31 33.01 49.47
C PHE A 1059 8.36 31.81 50.43
N MET A 1060 8.05 31.98 51.72
CA MET A 1060 7.88 30.84 52.64
C MET A 1060 6.71 29.95 52.26
N PHE A 1061 5.59 30.49 51.77
CA PHE A 1061 4.47 29.67 51.30
C PHE A 1061 4.85 28.87 50.04
N ALA A 1062 5.58 29.49 49.12
CA ALA A 1062 6.12 28.80 47.96
C ALA A 1062 7.12 27.70 48.38
N ASP A 1063 8.09 28.01 49.24
CA ASP A 1063 9.07 27.06 49.76
C ASP A 1063 8.40 25.93 50.58
N GLU A 1064 7.43 26.23 51.45
CA GLU A 1064 6.65 25.21 52.19
C GLU A 1064 5.83 24.33 51.24
N THR A 1065 5.37 24.86 50.12
CA THR A 1065 4.63 24.08 49.12
C THR A 1065 5.58 23.17 48.35
N VAL A 1066 6.77 23.66 47.97
CA VAL A 1066 7.82 22.85 47.34
C VAL A 1066 8.33 21.78 48.31
N ASP A 1067 8.54 22.10 49.59
CA ASP A 1067 8.94 21.13 50.61
C ASP A 1067 7.85 20.10 50.89
N LYS A 1068 6.56 20.47 50.90
CA LYS A 1068 5.46 19.51 51.01
C LYS A 1068 5.41 18.56 49.82
N ILE A 1069 5.65 19.06 48.60
CA ILE A 1069 5.73 18.23 47.39
C ILE A 1069 6.97 17.33 47.44
N TYR A 1070 8.13 17.86 47.83
CA TYR A 1070 9.37 17.10 47.97
C TYR A 1070 9.26 16.01 49.04
N VAL A 1071 8.73 16.33 50.23
CA VAL A 1071 8.50 15.35 51.31
C VAL A 1071 7.45 14.32 50.89
N ALA A 1072 6.38 14.69 50.18
CA ALA A 1072 5.42 13.72 49.66
C ALA A 1072 6.05 12.75 48.65
N ILE A 1073 6.95 13.24 47.80
CA ILE A 1073 7.72 12.43 46.84
C ILE A 1073 8.71 11.53 47.59
N VAL A 1074 9.48 12.05 48.55
CA VAL A 1074 10.47 11.29 49.33
C VAL A 1074 9.80 10.25 50.22
N VAL A 1075 8.66 10.56 50.86
CA VAL A 1075 7.89 9.60 51.65
C VAL A 1075 7.29 8.50 50.78
N ARG A 1076 6.81 8.81 49.56
CA ARG A 1076 6.38 7.79 48.58
C ARG A 1076 7.54 6.90 48.13
N VAL A 1077 8.70 7.49 47.82
CA VAL A 1077 9.91 6.76 47.41
C VAL A 1077 10.46 5.88 48.55
N ALA A 1078 10.40 6.36 49.81
CA ALA A 1078 10.80 5.59 50.98
C ALA A 1078 9.80 4.47 51.34
N LYS A 1079 8.49 4.68 51.11
CA LYS A 1079 7.47 3.63 51.23
C LYS A 1079 7.66 2.53 50.16
N MET A 1080 8.04 2.91 48.94
CA MET A 1080 8.36 1.95 47.88
C MET A 1080 9.65 1.19 48.16
N LYS A 1081 10.69 1.82 48.72
CA LYS A 1081 11.91 1.12 49.15
C LYS A 1081 11.71 0.17 50.35
N ARG A 1082 10.89 0.52 51.35
CA ARG A 1082 10.58 -0.39 52.47
C ARG A 1082 9.63 -1.54 52.09
N GLY A 1083 8.89 -1.40 50.98
CA GLY A 1083 8.13 -2.50 50.39
C GLY A 1083 9.00 -3.55 49.70
N GLN A 1084 10.21 -3.18 49.26
CA GLN A 1084 11.19 -4.06 48.60
C GLN A 1084 12.16 -4.78 49.56
N GLU A 1085 12.08 -4.55 50.88
CA GLU A 1085 12.85 -5.30 51.89
C GLU A 1085 11.97 -6.24 52.74
N ALA A 1086 10.68 -6.39 52.41
CA ALA A 1086 9.75 -7.27 53.12
C ALA A 1086 9.02 -8.29 52.21
N THR A 1087 9.48 -8.50 50.97
CA THR A 1087 9.08 -9.62 50.10
C THR A 1087 10.23 -10.07 49.24
#